data_AF-A0A355GJ36-F1
#
_entry.id   AF-A0A355GJ36-F1
#
_cell.length_a   1.000
_cell.length_b   1.000
_cell.length_c   1.000
_cell.angle_alpha   90.00
_cell.angle_beta   90.00
_cell.angle_gamma   90.00
#
_symmetry.space_group_name_H-M   'P 1'
#
loop_
_entity.id
_entity.type
_entity.pdbx_description
1 polymer ?
#
loop_
_entity_poly.entity_id
_entity_poly.type
_entity_poly.pdbx_seq_one_letter_code
_entity_poly.pdbx_strand_id
1 'polypeptide(L)'
;DQTDRDAIRNSGVATLTGDSRLVAHWNLDDAPGTAIAAGNSGTTIQLYIQAEPPLPPIQGFGVIAPLNANVTYNTFNGNDLDSNVTLDATNTFGDPLFAYANDPNYVPTDSLEEQFTIGFGSAAAYGSSEFAADSNTTTPHIGAYQNPPTLYPGIYGTGDIVIYGTGQDDLLEVTFTSETEATFVLTRDVTGLADVQDTVVLTGIVSITFYGLDGDDVFILNQPDNGFANPSGGIFFHGGSQNNDGNYLNNLSGGDALVLNHAVPVEADNVAYVFTPDSVPAEGEDGTITITDAVISDLSTTITFTGLEPILDNLIIADREFDFTDADEVISLSDNGNPLDALSYIDSTESESVLFQNATNSITIRTNSVGASPGMDTIQISTLYSSFTTHLTIEGDSDDSVTFQGPDPILLGDVLINAGNVDIQTEVIATTVEISTTGSTDSTFTGGTITTTGSQLYNDAVNITTDTTLTSSGGGSIEFVSTVDGSINLVINTTGDTIFGGAVGNTLSLATLTTNAGGVTYLNGGIVNSTGSQIYNDDVILGANTVLTSTTNDVIIFNQTLNGPYALEINTGSDTTFNGTVGNSNALASLTTDANGITNINGVSIDTIDGMTFHDEVLLGADTRLESSASGDITFESLLDGAFNLEINTAGNTNFEDKTGDTAALASLTTNAGGITNINGGVVTTTGSQTYHDDVMLGVSTIFTSNLNGDITFNATVTGGAGITVDINSTNDININGAFTTNEYISATADNDILITALVSSTNGTLTFLADNDIHLTSTGSIVAQSSSLITLTADNDNSGAGAITLDSGSSIESQGGQILMSAYDDVALSSIKTTGGLVDITSTNGGITDNDSTAVDNVTASQLIMNSNLSIGQLADAVDTSVSFLEADAGTGGFFLDNTGNLTIGGIGTQVGLDADADMVVNVTGTLDVTEDTQSAAGSVTLNASETLTVDVGTTVATFGTGVLLLTSTRNIKLNSGSNLKTENGGITLQANMAG
;
A
#
# COMPACT_ATOMS: atom_id res chain seq x y z
N ASP A 1 78.12 5.97 -3.93
CA ASP A 1 79.18 5.56 -4.90
C ASP A 1 80.10 4.56 -4.19
N GLN A 2 80.64 3.56 -4.90
CA GLN A 2 81.67 2.66 -4.35
C GLN A 2 82.88 3.46 -3.84
N THR A 3 83.16 4.61 -4.47
CA THR A 3 84.21 5.56 -4.08
C THR A 3 83.99 6.19 -2.69
N ASP A 4 82.74 6.46 -2.28
CA ASP A 4 82.43 7.00 -0.93
C ASP A 4 82.62 5.95 0.16
N ARG A 5 82.26 4.69 -0.12
CA ARG A 5 82.45 3.58 0.82
C ARG A 5 83.92 3.23 1.02
N ASP A 6 84.72 3.37 -0.02
CA ASP A 6 86.17 3.10 0.03
C ASP A 6 86.94 4.24 0.74
N ALA A 7 86.45 5.49 0.71
CA ALA A 7 87.01 6.62 1.46
C ALA A 7 86.75 6.53 2.97
N ILE A 8 85.57 6.05 3.37
CA ILE A 8 85.22 5.77 4.77
C ILE A 8 86.10 4.64 5.30
N ARG A 9 86.28 3.57 4.54
CA ARG A 9 87.10 2.42 4.97
C ARG A 9 88.59 2.73 5.11
N ASN A 10 89.15 3.58 4.25
CA ASN A 10 90.60 3.82 4.23
C ASN A 10 91.06 5.07 5.00
N SER A 11 90.17 6.04 5.26
CA SER A 11 90.57 7.33 5.85
C SER A 11 89.62 7.89 6.91
N GLY A 12 88.50 7.22 7.18
CA GLY A 12 87.59 7.60 8.27
C GLY A 12 86.84 8.92 8.08
N VAL A 13 86.72 9.42 6.84
CA VAL A 13 86.00 10.67 6.52
C VAL A 13 85.16 10.48 5.25
N ALA A 14 83.88 10.89 5.32
CA ALA A 14 83.04 11.10 4.14
C ALA A 14 82.47 12.51 4.14
N THR A 15 82.55 13.18 2.99
CA THR A 15 81.82 14.42 2.70
C THR A 15 80.53 14.07 1.97
N LEU A 16 79.38 14.21 2.64
CA LEU A 16 78.07 14.17 1.97
C LEU A 16 77.96 15.39 1.04
N THR A 17 77.69 15.13 -0.24
CA THR A 17 77.55 16.15 -1.27
C THR A 17 76.35 17.07 -0.95
N GLY A 18 76.60 18.21 -0.28
CA GLY A 18 75.57 19.23 -0.03
C GLY A 18 75.86 20.28 1.04
N ASP A 19 76.65 20.01 2.08
CA ASP A 19 77.05 21.03 3.09
C ASP A 19 78.44 20.73 3.67
N SER A 20 79.38 21.66 3.49
CA SER A 20 80.79 21.52 3.89
C SER A 20 81.07 21.78 5.38
N ARG A 21 80.02 21.89 6.21
CA ARG A 21 80.14 22.19 7.65
C ARG A 21 79.88 21.01 8.58
N LEU A 22 79.50 19.85 8.03
CA LEU A 22 79.37 18.60 8.79
C LEU A 22 80.51 17.65 8.37
N VAL A 23 81.60 17.69 9.13
CA VAL A 23 82.69 16.72 9.03
C VAL A 23 82.70 15.90 10.32
N ALA A 24 82.41 14.61 10.24
CA ALA A 24 82.64 13.68 11.35
C ALA A 24 84.01 13.00 11.14
N HIS A 25 84.93 13.22 12.07
CA HIS A 25 86.21 12.51 12.15
C HIS A 25 86.08 11.40 13.20
N TRP A 26 86.26 10.13 12.83
CA TRP A 26 86.33 9.02 13.78
C TRP A 26 87.71 8.36 13.73
N ASN A 27 88.36 8.24 14.89
CA ASN A 27 89.55 7.43 15.10
C ASN A 27 89.22 6.38 16.16
N LEU A 28 89.29 5.09 15.81
CA LEU A 28 88.80 3.98 16.64
C LEU A 28 89.87 3.40 17.60
N ASP A 29 91.08 3.97 17.61
CA ASP A 29 92.23 3.43 18.37
C ASP A 29 92.50 4.13 19.73
N ASP A 30 91.63 5.03 20.20
CA ASP A 30 91.85 5.74 21.47
C ASP A 30 91.37 4.93 22.69
N ALA A 31 92.23 4.84 23.72
CA ALA A 31 91.95 4.09 24.95
C ALA A 31 90.95 4.82 25.88
N PRO A 32 90.11 4.09 26.66
CA PRO A 32 89.11 4.68 27.54
C PRO A 32 89.71 5.61 28.61
N GLY A 33 89.16 6.83 28.76
CA GLY A 33 89.44 7.74 29.88
C GLY A 33 90.08 9.12 29.58
N THR A 34 90.24 9.51 28.31
CA THR A 34 90.83 10.82 27.96
C THR A 34 89.76 11.91 27.83
N ALA A 35 89.79 12.94 28.67
CA ALA A 35 88.90 14.10 28.57
C ALA A 35 89.47 15.16 27.62
N ILE A 36 88.72 15.53 26.56
CA ILE A 36 89.01 16.73 25.74
C ILE A 36 87.71 17.53 25.55
N ALA A 37 87.85 18.86 25.70
CA ALA A 37 86.83 19.85 25.95
C ALA A 37 86.05 20.37 24.70
N ALA A 38 84.91 21.00 24.99
CA ALA A 38 83.89 21.55 24.08
C ALA A 38 84.36 22.68 23.13
N GLY A 39 83.67 22.82 21.98
CA GLY A 39 83.91 23.88 21.00
C GLY A 39 82.65 24.41 20.26
N ASN A 40 82.08 25.48 20.81
CA ASN A 40 81.68 26.76 20.17
C ASN A 40 80.70 26.85 18.98
N SER A 41 79.62 26.06 18.92
CA SER A 41 78.42 26.46 18.12
C SER A 41 77.08 26.22 18.83
N GLY A 42 77.10 26.23 20.16
CA GLY A 42 75.87 26.15 20.97
C GLY A 42 75.32 24.73 21.17
N THR A 43 75.97 23.70 20.62
CA THR A 43 75.74 22.29 20.96
C THR A 43 77.01 21.72 21.59
N THR A 44 76.97 21.47 22.90
CA THR A 44 78.00 20.67 23.59
C THR A 44 77.73 19.19 23.31
N ILE A 45 78.44 18.59 22.36
CA ILE A 45 78.57 17.12 22.27
C ILE A 45 79.71 16.70 23.19
N GLN A 46 79.39 16.00 24.28
CA GLN A 46 80.34 15.23 25.08
C GLN A 46 80.12 13.74 24.79
N LEU A 47 81.15 13.06 24.28
CA LEU A 47 81.19 11.60 24.07
C LEU A 47 82.11 10.98 25.13
N TYR A 48 81.57 10.10 25.97
CA TYR A 48 82.36 9.17 26.78
C TYR A 48 82.44 7.83 26.04
N ILE A 49 83.63 7.44 25.60
CA ILE A 49 83.91 6.05 25.21
C ILE A 49 84.34 5.33 26.49
N GLN A 50 83.38 4.66 27.11
CA GLN A 50 83.60 3.54 28.00
C GLN A 50 83.04 2.32 27.26
N ALA A 51 83.81 1.22 27.22
CA ALA A 51 83.29 -0.07 26.78
C ALA A 51 81.94 -0.30 27.49
N GLU A 52 80.87 -0.46 26.70
CA GLU A 52 79.47 -0.30 27.11
C GLU A 52 79.18 -0.95 28.48
N PRO A 53 78.62 -0.18 29.43
CA PRO A 53 77.18 -0.29 29.74
C PRO A 53 76.56 1.03 30.33
N PRO A 54 75.27 1.15 30.75
CA PRO A 54 73.98 0.50 30.37
C PRO A 54 72.74 1.47 30.19
N LEU A 55 71.73 1.07 29.36
CA LEU A 55 70.23 1.28 29.43
C LEU A 55 69.59 2.70 29.22
N PRO A 56 68.35 2.89 28.68
CA PRO A 56 67.11 2.10 28.90
C PRO A 56 66.13 1.90 27.68
N PRO A 57 64.98 1.23 27.90
CA PRO A 57 64.75 -0.15 27.53
C PRO A 57 64.56 -0.36 26.00
N ILE A 58 65.35 -1.26 25.41
CA ILE A 58 64.68 -2.26 24.57
C ILE A 58 64.16 -3.26 25.60
N GLN A 59 62.83 -3.37 25.74
CA GLN A 59 62.28 -4.60 26.28
C GLN A 59 62.45 -5.65 25.19
N GLY A 60 63.68 -6.14 25.05
CA GLY A 60 63.87 -7.53 24.70
C GLY A 60 63.42 -8.27 25.94
N PHE A 61 62.54 -9.24 25.77
CA PHE A 61 62.00 -10.05 26.85
C PHE A 61 63.14 -10.49 27.77
N GLY A 62 63.16 -9.86 28.95
CA GLY A 62 64.15 -10.09 29.97
C GLY A 62 63.69 -11.23 30.84
N VAL A 63 64.51 -12.28 30.92
CA VAL A 63 64.59 -13.08 32.14
C VAL A 63 65.53 -12.36 33.10
N ILE A 64 64.99 -11.83 34.20
CA ILE A 64 65.78 -11.45 35.38
C ILE A 64 66.16 -12.74 36.12
N ALA A 65 67.45 -13.06 36.21
CA ALA A 65 68.00 -13.92 37.25
C ALA A 65 68.83 -13.08 38.22
N PRO A 66 68.77 -13.33 39.55
CA PRO A 66 69.46 -12.52 40.53
C PRO A 66 70.99 -12.67 40.44
N LEU A 67 71.68 -11.61 40.84
CA LEU A 67 73.13 -11.55 40.98
C LEU A 67 73.62 -12.71 41.87
N ASN A 68 74.34 -13.66 41.26
CA ASN A 68 74.97 -14.91 41.78
C ASN A 68 74.39 -16.26 41.32
N ALA A 69 73.63 -16.32 40.23
CA ALA A 69 73.30 -17.61 39.60
C ALA A 69 74.42 -18.09 38.67
N ASN A 70 75.10 -19.18 39.05
CA ASN A 70 76.04 -19.93 38.23
C ASN A 70 75.25 -20.82 37.26
N VAL A 71 75.35 -20.63 35.94
CA VAL A 71 74.79 -21.58 34.96
C VAL A 71 75.95 -22.37 34.35
N THR A 72 75.92 -23.68 34.58
CA THR A 72 76.92 -24.68 34.17
C THR A 72 76.22 -25.57 33.16
N TYR A 73 76.75 -25.71 31.94
CA TYR A 73 76.26 -26.67 30.96
C TYR A 73 76.97 -28.02 31.14
N ASN A 74 76.18 -29.09 31.32
CA ASN A 74 76.56 -30.50 31.13
C ASN A 74 75.41 -31.13 30.30
N THR A 75 75.61 -31.37 29.01
CA THR A 75 75.99 -32.63 28.32
C THR A 75 74.93 -33.74 28.27
N PHE A 76 74.57 -34.15 27.04
CA PHE A 76 74.48 -35.56 26.66
C PHE A 76 75.36 -35.84 25.43
N ASN A 77 76.04 -36.99 25.50
CA ASN A 77 77.29 -37.32 24.84
C ASN A 77 77.11 -38.13 23.57
N GLY A 78 78.10 -37.98 22.68
CA GLY A 78 78.43 -38.95 21.66
C GLY A 78 79.93 -39.21 21.49
N ASN A 79 80.79 -38.92 22.48
CA ASN A 79 82.05 -39.65 22.72
C ASN A 79 82.64 -39.24 24.07
N ASP A 80 82.88 -40.22 24.92
CA ASP A 80 83.69 -40.11 26.13
C ASP A 80 85.07 -39.53 25.80
N LEU A 81 85.34 -38.28 26.20
CA LEU A 81 86.67 -37.86 26.63
C LEU A 81 86.64 -36.52 27.39
N ASP A 82 87.05 -36.57 28.66
CA ASP A 82 87.56 -35.44 29.44
C ASP A 82 88.35 -34.47 28.56
N SER A 83 87.91 -33.21 28.39
CA SER A 83 88.90 -32.11 28.28
C SER A 83 88.33 -30.72 28.52
N ASN A 84 88.90 -30.06 29.53
CA ASN A 84 88.91 -28.61 29.72
C ASN A 84 89.59 -27.91 28.53
N VAL A 85 88.88 -27.66 27.43
CA VAL A 85 89.39 -26.79 26.36
C VAL A 85 88.30 -25.87 25.83
N THR A 86 88.62 -24.59 25.76
CA THR A 86 87.82 -23.51 25.17
C THR A 86 87.77 -23.67 23.65
N LEU A 87 86.58 -23.55 23.04
CA LEU A 87 86.42 -23.56 21.57
C LEU A 87 87.08 -22.33 20.92
N ASP A 88 87.82 -22.58 19.83
CA ASP A 88 88.51 -21.59 19.00
C ASP A 88 87.56 -21.03 17.93
N ALA A 89 87.47 -19.70 17.84
CA ALA A 89 86.58 -18.99 16.92
C ALA A 89 87.00 -19.05 15.43
N THR A 90 88.04 -19.83 15.08
CA THR A 90 88.58 -19.91 13.72
C THR A 90 88.16 -21.15 12.92
N ASN A 91 87.28 -22.00 13.45
CA ASN A 91 86.78 -23.16 12.71
C ASN A 91 85.93 -22.72 11.50
N THR A 92 86.26 -23.24 10.32
CA THR A 92 85.56 -22.98 9.05
C THR A 92 85.19 -24.29 8.36
N PHE A 93 84.23 -24.23 7.43
CA PHE A 93 83.64 -25.40 6.77
C PHE A 93 84.71 -26.27 6.07
N GLY A 94 84.89 -27.52 6.53
CA GLY A 94 85.86 -28.48 5.98
C GLY A 94 86.82 -29.16 6.99
N ASP A 95 86.72 -28.90 8.30
CA ASP A 95 87.43 -29.67 9.34
C ASP A 95 86.74 -31.03 9.63
N PRO A 96 87.41 -32.08 10.14
CA PRO A 96 87.04 -33.49 9.97
C PRO A 96 85.87 -33.98 10.85
N LEU A 97 84.98 -33.09 11.29
CA LEU A 97 83.75 -33.41 12.00
C LEU A 97 82.56 -33.73 11.08
N PHE A 98 82.70 -33.58 9.75
CA PHE A 98 81.63 -33.79 8.77
C PHE A 98 81.96 -34.95 7.83
N ALA A 99 81.64 -36.18 8.24
CA ALA A 99 81.83 -37.39 7.44
C ALA A 99 80.53 -37.81 6.73
N TYR A 100 80.14 -37.12 5.65
CA TYR A 100 79.07 -37.59 4.75
C TYR A 100 79.45 -37.53 3.26
N ALA A 101 80.72 -37.80 2.94
CA ALA A 101 81.23 -37.73 1.57
C ALA A 101 81.16 -39.06 0.76
N ASN A 102 80.46 -40.10 1.21
CA ASN A 102 80.43 -41.40 0.50
C ASN A 102 79.04 -42.08 0.37
N ASP A 103 77.92 -41.36 0.58
CA ASP A 103 76.59 -41.93 0.32
C ASP A 103 76.16 -41.71 -1.15
N PRO A 104 75.91 -42.77 -1.95
CA PRO A 104 75.52 -42.65 -3.34
C PRO A 104 74.12 -42.07 -3.60
N ASN A 105 73.28 -41.89 -2.56
CA ASN A 105 71.90 -41.40 -2.70
C ASN A 105 71.69 -39.96 -2.21
N TYR A 106 72.76 -39.24 -1.88
CA TYR A 106 72.68 -37.85 -1.42
C TYR A 106 72.44 -36.89 -2.60
N VAL A 107 71.26 -36.25 -2.62
CA VAL A 107 70.98 -35.08 -3.47
C VAL A 107 70.95 -33.86 -2.55
N PRO A 108 71.81 -32.84 -2.76
CA PRO A 108 71.80 -31.65 -1.95
C PRO A 108 70.65 -30.74 -2.40
N THR A 109 69.61 -30.65 -1.59
CA THR A 109 68.75 -29.48 -1.58
C THR A 109 68.79 -28.88 -0.17
N ASP A 110 68.91 -27.56 -0.18
CA ASP A 110 68.61 -26.64 0.91
C ASP A 110 69.73 -26.35 1.93
N SER A 111 69.63 -25.18 2.53
CA SER A 111 70.76 -24.29 2.84
C SER A 111 71.31 -24.48 4.27
N LEU A 112 72.43 -23.83 4.59
CA LEU A 112 73.04 -23.90 5.94
C LEU A 112 72.14 -23.34 7.05
N GLU A 113 71.05 -22.63 6.70
CA GLU A 113 70.09 -22.01 7.63
C GLU A 113 69.11 -23.04 8.21
N GLU A 114 68.71 -24.06 7.45
CA GLU A 114 67.84 -25.16 7.96
C GLU A 114 68.59 -26.16 8.84
N GLN A 115 69.92 -26.26 8.71
CA GLN A 115 70.71 -27.25 9.47
C GLN A 115 70.97 -26.87 10.92
N PHE A 116 70.76 -25.61 11.31
CA PHE A 116 71.05 -25.12 12.67
C PHE A 116 69.81 -24.76 13.51
N THR A 117 68.61 -24.89 12.96
CA THR A 117 67.38 -24.84 13.75
C THR A 117 67.19 -26.20 14.43
N ILE A 118 67.90 -26.45 15.54
CA ILE A 118 67.47 -27.47 16.49
C ILE A 118 66.24 -26.89 17.20
N GLY A 119 65.09 -26.98 16.54
CA GLY A 119 63.79 -26.86 17.17
C GLY A 119 63.64 -27.96 18.21
N PHE A 120 62.90 -27.68 19.28
CA PHE A 120 62.47 -28.73 20.20
C PHE A 120 61.82 -29.86 19.38
N GLY A 121 62.32 -31.09 19.49
CA GLY A 121 61.69 -32.26 18.87
C GLY A 121 62.23 -32.77 17.53
N SER A 122 63.42 -32.36 17.04
CA SER A 122 63.96 -32.92 15.80
C SER A 122 64.04 -34.47 15.83
N ALA A 123 63.61 -35.12 14.74
CA ALA A 123 63.50 -36.58 14.61
C ALA A 123 64.82 -37.35 14.88
N ALA A 124 65.96 -36.66 14.86
CA ALA A 124 67.27 -37.23 15.18
C ALA A 124 67.43 -37.67 16.66
N ALA A 125 66.61 -37.18 17.59
CA ALA A 125 66.71 -37.55 19.01
C ALA A 125 65.97 -38.87 19.37
N TYR A 126 64.80 -39.13 18.75
CA TYR A 126 63.91 -40.24 19.14
C TYR A 126 64.19 -41.58 18.44
N GLY A 127 64.83 -41.60 17.27
CA GLY A 127 65.26 -42.83 16.60
C GLY A 127 66.51 -43.50 17.19
N SER A 128 67.08 -42.94 18.27
CA SER A 128 68.27 -43.48 18.90
C SER A 128 67.94 -44.72 19.75
N SER A 129 68.86 -45.69 19.78
CA SER A 129 68.74 -46.91 20.59
C SER A 129 68.65 -46.66 22.10
N GLU A 130 68.73 -45.41 22.55
CA GLU A 130 68.66 -44.99 23.95
C GLU A 130 67.22 -44.78 24.42
N PHE A 131 66.26 -44.47 23.53
CA PHE A 131 64.85 -44.29 23.89
C PHE A 131 64.18 -45.60 24.36
N ALA A 132 64.53 -46.74 23.76
CA ALA A 132 63.94 -48.04 24.10
C ALA A 132 64.39 -48.62 25.46
N ALA A 133 65.33 -47.98 26.16
CA ALA A 133 65.90 -48.49 27.41
C ALA A 133 65.31 -47.88 28.69
N ASP A 134 64.50 -46.81 28.59
CA ASP A 134 64.08 -45.99 29.74
C ASP A 134 62.56 -45.97 29.99
N SER A 135 61.90 -47.11 29.75
CA SER A 135 60.48 -47.32 30.00
C SER A 135 60.12 -47.58 31.48
N ASN A 136 60.99 -47.21 32.43
CA ASN A 136 60.86 -47.60 33.86
C ASN A 136 60.99 -46.45 34.87
N THR A 137 60.92 -45.19 34.45
CA THR A 137 60.88 -44.05 35.38
C THR A 137 59.50 -43.40 35.39
N THR A 138 59.07 -42.92 36.57
CA THR A 138 57.73 -42.33 36.80
C THR A 138 57.75 -40.81 36.60
N THR A 139 58.50 -40.32 35.63
CA THR A 139 58.69 -38.88 35.37
C THR A 139 58.82 -38.63 33.87
N PRO A 140 58.23 -37.56 33.33
CA PRO A 140 58.24 -37.27 31.89
C PRO A 140 59.57 -36.73 31.42
N HIS A 141 59.85 -36.89 30.13
CA HIS A 141 61.05 -36.37 29.48
C HIS A 141 60.71 -35.58 28.20
N ILE A 142 60.35 -34.30 28.34
CA ILE A 142 60.52 -33.30 27.25
C ILE A 142 61.83 -32.55 27.49
N GLY A 143 62.64 -32.38 26.44
CA GLY A 143 64.03 -31.90 26.45
C GLY A 143 64.28 -30.45 26.88
N ALA A 144 63.83 -30.01 28.05
CA ALA A 144 64.34 -28.82 28.73
C ALA A 144 64.94 -29.19 30.08
N TYR A 145 66.06 -28.55 30.43
CA TYR A 145 66.73 -28.70 31.71
C TYR A 145 65.78 -28.30 32.86
N GLN A 146 65.11 -29.27 33.51
CA GLN A 146 64.28 -29.04 34.68
C GLN A 146 65.05 -29.37 35.96
N ASN A 147 65.20 -28.39 36.85
CA ASN A 147 65.74 -28.62 38.21
C ASN A 147 64.65 -29.24 39.11
N PRO A 148 65.00 -30.10 40.08
CA PRO A 148 64.04 -30.95 40.78
C PRO A 148 63.07 -30.19 41.71
N PRO A 149 61.88 -30.75 41.97
CA PRO A 149 60.67 -30.04 42.43
C PRO A 149 60.70 -29.53 43.88
N THR A 150 61.81 -29.68 44.59
CA THR A 150 61.88 -29.47 46.05
C THR A 150 62.48 -28.13 46.46
N LEU A 151 62.97 -27.31 45.52
CA LEU A 151 63.75 -26.11 45.88
C LEU A 151 63.14 -24.76 45.43
N TYR A 152 62.23 -24.71 44.44
CA TYR A 152 61.53 -23.49 44.03
C TYR A 152 60.11 -23.82 43.51
N PRO A 153 59.05 -23.57 44.27
CA PRO A 153 57.70 -23.69 43.74
C PRO A 153 57.40 -22.46 42.86
N GLY A 154 57.21 -22.65 41.56
CA GLY A 154 56.47 -21.71 40.70
C GLY A 154 57.22 -20.83 39.70
N ILE A 155 58.29 -21.28 39.03
CA ILE A 155 58.78 -20.60 37.81
C ILE A 155 59.18 -21.65 36.76
N TYR A 156 58.27 -21.93 35.82
CA TYR A 156 58.50 -22.74 34.62
C TYR A 156 57.75 -22.09 33.44
N GLY A 157 58.43 -21.94 32.29
CA GLY A 157 57.81 -21.50 31.01
C GLY A 157 57.21 -20.08 30.97
N THR A 158 58.02 -19.03 31.15
CA THR A 158 57.61 -17.61 31.09
C THR A 158 58.02 -16.92 29.79
N GLY A 159 57.20 -16.01 29.26
CA GLY A 159 57.50 -15.22 28.05
C GLY A 159 56.87 -15.81 26.79
N ASP A 160 57.56 -15.68 25.66
CA ASP A 160 57.15 -16.26 24.37
C ASP A 160 57.43 -17.77 24.36
N ILE A 161 56.39 -18.57 24.13
CA ILE A 161 56.45 -20.03 24.17
C ILE A 161 56.35 -20.54 22.73
N VAL A 162 57.39 -21.21 22.22
CA VAL A 162 57.39 -21.79 20.87
C VAL A 162 57.53 -23.31 20.97
N ILE A 163 56.62 -24.03 20.33
CA ILE A 163 56.50 -25.49 20.32
C ILE A 163 56.56 -25.96 18.87
N TYR A 164 57.39 -26.96 18.59
CA TYR A 164 57.49 -27.57 17.26
C TYR A 164 57.02 -29.02 17.35
N GLY A 165 56.14 -29.39 16.43
CA GLY A 165 55.78 -30.73 16.06
C GLY A 165 56.84 -31.37 15.17
N THR A 166 56.40 -32.23 14.27
CA THR A 166 57.17 -33.25 13.59
C THR A 166 56.63 -33.45 12.19
N GLY A 167 57.27 -34.29 11.37
CA GLY A 167 56.71 -34.61 10.05
C GLY A 167 55.63 -35.70 10.10
N GLN A 168 54.93 -35.87 11.21
CA GLN A 168 53.89 -36.88 11.48
C GLN A 168 52.81 -36.22 12.35
N ASP A 169 51.61 -36.80 12.34
CA ASP A 169 50.44 -36.31 13.10
C ASP A 169 50.73 -36.13 14.61
N ASP A 170 50.77 -34.88 15.07
CA ASP A 170 50.99 -34.48 16.45
C ASP A 170 49.71 -33.88 17.09
N LEU A 171 49.62 -33.95 18.42
CA LEU A 171 48.58 -33.30 19.22
C LEU A 171 49.23 -32.43 20.27
N LEU A 172 49.00 -31.12 20.21
CA LEU A 172 49.27 -30.20 21.30
C LEU A 172 47.95 -29.88 22.03
N GLU A 173 47.85 -30.22 23.31
CA GLU A 173 46.74 -29.78 24.17
C GLU A 173 47.27 -28.79 25.22
N VAL A 174 46.78 -27.56 25.20
CA VAL A 174 47.08 -26.50 26.17
C VAL A 174 45.82 -26.19 26.98
N THR A 175 45.91 -26.30 28.30
CA THR A 175 44.84 -26.01 29.25
C THR A 175 45.23 -24.82 30.12
N PHE A 176 44.56 -23.68 29.91
CA PHE A 176 44.78 -22.48 30.71
C PHE A 176 44.11 -22.62 32.07
N THR A 177 44.81 -22.18 33.11
CA THR A 177 44.27 -22.06 34.49
C THR A 177 44.03 -20.62 34.91
N SER A 178 44.61 -19.66 34.18
CA SER A 178 44.35 -18.22 34.26
C SER A 178 44.70 -17.55 32.92
N GLU A 179 44.54 -16.22 32.82
CA GLU A 179 44.87 -15.44 31.62
C GLU A 179 46.30 -15.65 31.09
N THR A 180 47.27 -15.97 31.97
CA THR A 180 48.70 -16.09 31.62
C THR A 180 49.40 -17.33 32.19
N GLU A 181 48.63 -18.31 32.69
CA GLU A 181 49.15 -19.57 33.22
C GLU A 181 48.40 -20.75 32.59
N ALA A 182 49.14 -21.77 32.16
CA ALA A 182 48.57 -22.94 31.48
C ALA A 182 49.38 -24.21 31.76
N THR A 183 48.81 -25.35 31.41
CA THR A 183 49.53 -26.63 31.30
C THR A 183 49.44 -27.15 29.88
N PHE A 184 50.48 -27.78 29.34
CA PHE A 184 50.40 -28.41 28.02
C PHE A 184 50.85 -29.87 27.99
N VAL A 185 50.32 -30.61 27.02
CA VAL A 185 50.67 -31.99 26.66
C VAL A 185 50.91 -32.04 25.15
N LEU A 186 52.07 -32.54 24.72
CA LEU A 186 52.37 -32.83 23.31
C LEU A 186 52.43 -34.35 23.12
N THR A 187 51.59 -34.88 22.25
CA THR A 187 51.58 -36.31 21.85
C THR A 187 52.01 -36.39 20.40
N ARG A 188 53.00 -37.24 20.09
CA ARG A 188 53.51 -37.41 18.71
C ARG A 188 53.00 -38.70 18.08
N ASP A 189 52.81 -38.71 16.76
CA ASP A 189 52.39 -39.89 15.97
C ASP A 189 51.10 -40.52 16.51
N VAL A 190 50.01 -39.75 16.45
CA VAL A 190 48.70 -40.16 16.99
C VAL A 190 48.00 -41.27 16.19
N THR A 191 48.45 -41.54 14.96
CA THR A 191 48.00 -42.68 14.13
C THR A 191 48.80 -43.98 14.39
N GLY A 192 49.90 -43.91 15.15
CA GLY A 192 50.77 -45.01 15.60
C GLY A 192 50.62 -45.45 17.07
N LEU A 193 51.70 -45.98 17.68
CA LEU A 193 51.75 -46.29 19.12
C LEU A 193 51.99 -44.99 19.89
N ALA A 194 50.91 -44.30 20.27
CA ALA A 194 50.95 -43.01 20.95
C ALA A 194 51.94 -42.97 22.13
N ASP A 195 52.86 -42.01 22.09
CA ASP A 195 53.81 -41.73 23.17
C ASP A 195 53.39 -40.42 23.87
N VAL A 196 52.69 -40.56 24.99
CA VAL A 196 52.19 -39.43 25.78
C VAL A 196 53.32 -38.89 26.66
N GLN A 197 53.70 -37.63 26.46
CA GLN A 197 54.64 -36.95 27.34
C GLN A 197 53.90 -36.35 28.54
N ASP A 198 54.37 -36.50 29.79
CA ASP A 198 53.62 -35.92 30.93
C ASP A 198 53.58 -34.37 30.84
N THR A 199 52.57 -33.83 31.53
CA THR A 199 52.18 -32.42 31.57
C THR A 199 53.30 -31.45 31.96
N VAL A 200 53.42 -30.35 31.21
CA VAL A 200 54.32 -29.22 31.49
C VAL A 200 53.52 -28.00 31.96
N VAL A 201 54.01 -27.29 32.99
CA VAL A 201 53.39 -26.05 33.51
C VAL A 201 54.07 -24.82 32.89
N LEU A 202 53.25 -23.89 32.40
CA LEU A 202 53.60 -22.58 31.83
C LEU A 202 53.08 -21.47 32.75
N THR A 203 53.88 -20.42 32.99
CA THR A 203 53.51 -19.29 33.86
C THR A 203 54.00 -17.98 33.26
N GLY A 204 53.25 -16.88 33.32
CA GLY A 204 53.68 -15.61 32.73
C GLY A 204 53.84 -15.67 31.21
N ILE A 205 52.90 -16.33 30.55
CA ILE A 205 52.84 -16.50 29.10
C ILE A 205 52.63 -15.12 28.44
N VAL A 206 53.49 -14.78 27.48
CA VAL A 206 53.34 -13.59 26.63
C VAL A 206 52.75 -13.98 25.29
N SER A 207 53.23 -15.07 24.68
CA SER A 207 52.68 -15.67 23.45
C SER A 207 52.85 -17.18 23.46
N ILE A 208 52.05 -17.90 22.67
CA ILE A 208 52.24 -19.32 22.38
C ILE A 208 52.27 -19.50 20.87
N THR A 209 53.27 -20.17 20.32
CA THR A 209 53.37 -20.52 18.90
C THR A 209 53.54 -22.03 18.78
N PHE A 210 52.69 -22.68 18.00
CA PHE A 210 52.81 -24.09 17.66
C PHE A 210 53.05 -24.23 16.15
N TYR A 211 54.15 -24.87 15.77
CA TYR A 211 54.45 -25.26 14.39
C TYR A 211 54.24 -26.77 14.25
N GLY A 212 53.18 -27.20 13.57
CA GLY A 212 52.85 -28.60 13.30
C GLY A 212 53.92 -29.28 12.42
N LEU A 213 54.22 -28.67 11.28
CA LEU A 213 55.18 -29.08 10.24
C LEU A 213 54.55 -29.93 9.12
N ASP A 214 54.72 -31.25 9.10
CA ASP A 214 54.05 -32.11 8.09
C ASP A 214 53.18 -33.13 8.84
N GLY A 215 52.03 -33.52 8.28
CA GLY A 215 51.10 -34.47 8.90
C GLY A 215 49.75 -33.83 9.17
N ASP A 216 48.86 -34.53 9.87
CA ASP A 216 47.54 -34.01 10.26
C ASP A 216 47.52 -33.69 11.78
N ASP A 217 47.96 -32.48 12.14
CA ASP A 217 48.24 -31.97 13.50
C ASP A 217 47.04 -31.35 14.22
N VAL A 218 46.87 -31.61 15.52
CA VAL A 218 45.76 -31.07 16.32
C VAL A 218 46.27 -30.14 17.42
N PHE A 219 45.76 -28.92 17.47
CA PHE A 219 45.99 -27.99 18.57
C PHE A 219 44.70 -27.75 19.38
N ILE A 220 44.66 -28.24 20.62
CA ILE A 220 43.56 -28.01 21.56
C ILE A 220 43.91 -26.89 22.54
N LEU A 221 43.07 -25.87 22.60
CA LEU A 221 43.12 -24.75 23.54
C LEU A 221 41.92 -24.81 24.49
N ASN A 222 42.13 -25.29 25.72
CA ASN A 222 41.13 -25.24 26.78
C ASN A 222 41.26 -23.91 27.56
N GLN A 223 40.22 -23.08 27.48
CA GLN A 223 40.08 -21.79 28.18
C GLN A 223 39.94 -21.98 29.71
N PRO A 224 40.36 -21.00 30.53
CA PRO A 224 40.33 -21.11 31.99
C PRO A 224 38.91 -20.92 32.57
N ASP A 225 38.56 -21.66 33.62
CA ASP A 225 37.21 -21.67 34.25
C ASP A 225 36.60 -20.30 34.65
N ASN A 226 37.38 -19.21 34.71
CA ASN A 226 36.91 -17.88 35.14
C ASN A 226 37.36 -16.74 34.19
N GLY A 227 37.58 -17.01 32.91
CA GLY A 227 37.92 -15.98 31.92
C GLY A 227 38.43 -16.58 30.61
N PHE A 228 39.06 -15.75 29.77
CA PHE A 228 39.69 -16.19 28.53
C PHE A 228 41.20 -16.18 28.64
N ALA A 229 41.87 -17.07 27.92
CA ALA A 229 43.30 -17.03 27.76
C ALA A 229 43.69 -15.74 27.05
N ASN A 230 44.39 -14.82 27.72
CA ASN A 230 44.79 -13.53 27.13
C ASN A 230 46.31 -13.27 27.19
N PRO A 231 47.11 -14.07 26.47
CA PRO A 231 48.51 -13.75 26.28
C PRO A 231 48.64 -12.47 25.42
N SER A 232 49.29 -11.44 25.95
CA SER A 232 49.39 -10.11 25.32
C SER A 232 50.05 -10.09 23.92
N GLY A 233 50.80 -11.13 23.58
CA GLY A 233 51.46 -11.33 22.30
C GLY A 233 50.70 -12.26 21.35
N GLY A 234 49.56 -12.83 21.77
CA GLY A 234 48.73 -13.72 20.96
C GLY A 234 49.08 -15.21 21.07
N ILE A 235 48.23 -16.04 20.47
CA ILE A 235 48.47 -17.47 20.25
C ILE A 235 48.58 -17.70 18.75
N PHE A 236 49.50 -18.54 18.30
CA PHE A 236 49.79 -18.78 16.90
C PHE A 236 49.81 -20.28 16.66
N PHE A 237 49.09 -20.72 15.64
CA PHE A 237 49.15 -22.06 15.11
C PHE A 237 49.60 -22.01 13.66
N HIS A 238 50.56 -22.85 13.31
CA HIS A 238 51.00 -23.06 11.95
C HIS A 238 50.87 -24.56 11.69
N GLY A 239 49.77 -25.02 11.09
CA GLY A 239 49.54 -26.44 10.83
C GLY A 239 50.63 -27.02 9.95
N GLY A 240 50.91 -26.33 8.85
CA GLY A 240 51.92 -26.76 7.88
C GLY A 240 51.29 -27.64 6.80
N SER A 241 52.00 -28.67 6.33
CA SER A 241 51.55 -29.47 5.19
C SER A 241 50.72 -30.69 5.61
N GLN A 242 49.51 -30.80 5.07
CA GLN A 242 48.55 -31.85 5.42
C GLN A 242 48.58 -33.03 4.43
N ASN A 243 48.46 -34.26 4.94
CA ASN A 243 48.34 -35.49 4.14
C ASN A 243 46.92 -36.06 4.09
N ASN A 244 46.00 -35.55 4.92
CA ASN A 244 44.57 -35.90 4.96
C ASN A 244 44.30 -37.41 5.10
N ASP A 245 45.13 -38.13 5.87
CA ASP A 245 44.93 -39.54 6.20
C ASP A 245 44.41 -39.79 7.63
N GLY A 246 44.21 -38.72 8.40
CA GLY A 246 43.37 -38.63 9.58
C GLY A 246 44.12 -38.25 10.86
N ASN A 247 43.44 -37.54 11.76
CA ASN A 247 44.05 -36.91 12.95
C ASN A 247 43.57 -37.47 14.32
N TYR A 248 44.07 -36.90 15.43
CA TYR A 248 43.73 -37.31 16.82
C TYR A 248 42.23 -37.26 17.15
N LEU A 249 41.45 -36.45 16.43
CA LEU A 249 39.99 -36.32 16.64
C LEU A 249 39.21 -37.52 16.06
N ASN A 250 39.92 -38.56 15.57
CA ASN A 250 39.36 -39.77 14.93
C ASN A 250 38.57 -39.45 13.65
N ASN A 251 39.00 -38.44 12.91
CA ASN A 251 38.43 -38.10 11.61
C ASN A 251 39.20 -38.85 10.50
N LEU A 252 38.52 -39.74 9.77
CA LEU A 252 39.11 -40.63 8.75
C LEU A 252 39.60 -39.90 7.48
N SER A 253 39.37 -38.59 7.40
CA SER A 253 39.77 -37.70 6.30
C SER A 253 40.25 -36.32 6.82
N GLY A 254 40.58 -36.21 8.12
CA GLY A 254 40.86 -34.92 8.74
C GLY A 254 42.29 -34.45 8.49
N GLY A 255 42.47 -33.16 8.22
CA GLY A 255 43.76 -32.46 8.21
C GLY A 255 44.09 -31.87 9.59
N ASP A 256 44.92 -30.82 9.61
CA ASP A 256 45.24 -30.11 10.84
C ASP A 256 43.97 -29.51 11.47
N ALA A 257 43.90 -29.40 12.79
CA ALA A 257 42.70 -28.88 13.45
C ALA A 257 43.02 -28.02 14.67
N LEU A 258 42.40 -26.85 14.74
CA LEU A 258 42.42 -25.99 15.92
C LEU A 258 41.13 -26.18 16.71
N VAL A 259 41.23 -26.57 17.98
CA VAL A 259 40.09 -26.81 18.85
C VAL A 259 40.07 -25.76 19.96
N LEU A 260 39.03 -24.93 19.98
CA LEU A 260 38.75 -23.97 21.05
C LEU A 260 37.73 -24.56 22.01
N ASN A 261 38.16 -24.77 23.25
CA ASN A 261 37.39 -25.46 24.28
C ASN A 261 37.17 -24.61 25.52
N HIS A 262 36.02 -24.73 26.19
CA HIS A 262 35.83 -24.21 27.54
C HIS A 262 35.17 -25.25 28.48
N ALA A 263 35.76 -25.48 29.66
CA ALA A 263 35.35 -26.57 30.55
C ALA A 263 34.06 -26.31 31.36
N VAL A 264 33.75 -25.04 31.67
CA VAL A 264 32.54 -24.62 32.43
C VAL A 264 31.86 -23.44 31.73
N PRO A 265 30.57 -23.42 31.38
CA PRO A 265 29.97 -22.30 30.65
C PRO A 265 30.23 -20.93 31.33
N VAL A 266 31.03 -20.08 30.68
CA VAL A 266 31.21 -18.65 30.96
C VAL A 266 31.01 -17.96 29.62
N GLU A 267 30.14 -16.95 29.58
CA GLU A 267 29.78 -16.25 28.34
C GLU A 267 30.91 -15.28 27.96
N ALA A 268 31.52 -15.46 26.77
CA ALA A 268 32.27 -14.39 26.13
C ALA A 268 31.29 -13.44 25.43
N ASP A 269 31.67 -12.17 25.33
CA ASP A 269 30.85 -11.21 24.60
C ASP A 269 30.92 -11.48 23.09
N ASN A 270 32.13 -11.67 22.52
CA ASN A 270 32.30 -11.81 21.07
C ASN A 270 33.44 -12.77 20.69
N VAL A 271 33.28 -13.54 19.60
CA VAL A 271 34.41 -14.08 18.82
C VAL A 271 34.32 -13.61 17.37
N ALA A 272 35.46 -13.19 16.81
CA ALA A 272 35.59 -12.87 15.41
C ALA A 272 36.59 -13.82 14.75
N TYR A 273 36.23 -14.38 13.60
CA TYR A 273 37.11 -15.10 12.70
C TYR A 273 37.36 -14.21 11.49
N VAL A 274 38.61 -13.87 11.23
CA VAL A 274 39.02 -13.13 10.05
C VAL A 274 39.86 -14.05 9.21
N PHE A 275 39.42 -14.32 8.00
CA PHE A 275 40.11 -15.14 7.01
C PHE A 275 40.77 -14.20 6.00
N THR A 276 42.05 -14.44 5.70
CA THR A 276 42.87 -13.57 4.86
C THR A 276 43.74 -14.39 3.91
N PRO A 277 43.91 -13.93 2.66
CA PRO A 277 44.74 -14.68 1.72
C PRO A 277 46.21 -14.81 2.16
N ASP A 278 46.78 -16.02 2.16
CA ASP A 278 48.23 -16.21 2.33
C ASP A 278 48.97 -15.92 1.01
N SER A 279 50.15 -15.34 1.18
CA SER A 279 51.14 -15.11 0.14
C SER A 279 51.84 -16.37 -0.38
N VAL A 280 51.68 -17.53 0.26
CA VAL A 280 52.36 -18.80 -0.08
C VAL A 280 51.38 -19.82 -0.70
N PRO A 281 51.43 -20.08 -2.03
CA PRO A 281 50.44 -20.89 -2.75
C PRO A 281 50.35 -22.39 -2.42
N ALA A 282 50.99 -22.85 -1.34
CA ALA A 282 51.11 -24.27 -1.01
C ALA A 282 50.69 -24.61 0.42
N GLU A 283 50.50 -23.63 1.30
CA GLU A 283 50.23 -23.87 2.73
C GLU A 283 48.76 -23.61 3.12
N GLY A 284 47.94 -22.92 2.33
CA GLY A 284 46.53 -22.62 2.65
C GLY A 284 46.30 -21.13 2.89
N GLU A 285 45.22 -20.73 3.56
CA GLU A 285 44.93 -19.33 3.90
C GLU A 285 45.31 -19.00 5.35
N ASP A 286 45.55 -17.72 5.64
CA ASP A 286 45.90 -17.24 6.98
C ASP A 286 44.66 -16.68 7.67
N GLY A 287 44.53 -16.83 8.98
CA GLY A 287 43.44 -16.18 9.68
C GLY A 287 43.71 -15.84 11.14
N THR A 288 42.80 -15.05 11.70
CA THR A 288 42.86 -14.64 13.10
C THR A 288 41.51 -14.83 13.79
N ILE A 289 41.53 -15.44 14.97
CA ILE A 289 40.41 -15.59 15.87
C ILE A 289 40.57 -14.61 17.02
N THR A 290 39.72 -13.61 17.12
CA THR A 290 39.73 -12.65 18.21
C THR A 290 38.61 -12.96 19.19
N ILE A 291 38.93 -13.39 20.41
CA ILE A 291 37.95 -13.62 21.47
C ILE A 291 37.95 -12.39 22.39
N THR A 292 36.78 -11.80 22.62
CA THR A 292 36.60 -10.55 23.37
C THR A 292 35.66 -10.75 24.55
N ASP A 293 36.03 -10.21 25.70
CA ASP A 293 35.19 -10.13 26.91
C ASP A 293 35.38 -8.76 27.55
N ALA A 294 34.32 -7.95 27.57
CA ALA A 294 34.34 -6.60 28.11
C ALA A 294 34.51 -6.55 29.63
N VAL A 295 34.37 -7.68 30.32
CA VAL A 295 34.58 -7.80 31.77
C VAL A 295 36.07 -7.92 32.12
N ILE A 296 36.92 -8.31 31.16
CA ILE A 296 38.38 -8.41 31.31
C ILE A 296 39.06 -7.11 30.83
N SER A 297 40.09 -6.65 31.54
CA SER A 297 40.63 -5.29 31.38
C SER A 297 41.39 -5.00 30.08
N ASP A 298 41.73 -6.03 29.32
CA ASP A 298 42.49 -6.00 28.07
C ASP A 298 41.61 -6.28 26.83
N LEU A 299 40.32 -6.53 27.05
CA LEU A 299 39.21 -6.60 26.10
C LEU A 299 39.27 -7.69 25.03
N SER A 300 40.42 -8.11 24.51
CA SER A 300 40.47 -9.21 23.52
C SER A 300 41.79 -9.99 23.50
N THR A 301 41.72 -11.26 23.08
CA THR A 301 42.85 -12.15 22.79
C THR A 301 42.79 -12.57 21.31
N THR A 302 43.93 -12.59 20.62
CA THR A 302 44.00 -12.98 19.20
C THR A 302 44.76 -14.29 19.04
N ILE A 303 44.14 -15.24 18.35
CA ILE A 303 44.70 -16.53 17.96
C ILE A 303 44.89 -16.50 16.45
N THR A 304 46.11 -16.42 15.95
CA THR A 304 46.40 -16.52 14.52
C THR A 304 46.59 -17.98 14.14
N PHE A 305 46.07 -18.37 12.99
CA PHE A 305 46.28 -19.67 12.37
C PHE A 305 46.76 -19.45 10.93
N THR A 306 47.45 -20.43 10.36
CA THR A 306 48.01 -20.33 9.00
C THR A 306 47.93 -21.71 8.35
N GLY A 307 47.16 -21.80 7.27
CA GLY A 307 46.90 -23.00 6.50
C GLY A 307 45.46 -23.50 6.60
N LEU A 308 45.09 -24.52 5.79
CA LEU A 308 43.72 -25.03 5.70
C LEU A 308 43.33 -25.88 6.91
N GLU A 309 43.08 -25.27 8.06
CA GLU A 309 42.77 -25.94 9.32
C GLU A 309 41.29 -25.85 9.72
N PRO A 310 40.55 -26.97 9.76
CA PRO A 310 39.26 -27.01 10.46
C PRO A 310 39.33 -26.44 11.88
N ILE A 311 38.51 -25.44 12.14
CA ILE A 311 38.37 -24.86 13.48
C ILE A 311 37.15 -25.51 14.16
N LEU A 312 37.39 -26.17 15.28
CA LEU A 312 36.33 -26.66 16.16
C LEU A 312 36.19 -25.72 17.35
N ASP A 313 35.12 -24.93 17.38
CA ASP A 313 34.84 -23.99 18.45
C ASP A 313 33.61 -24.38 19.30
N ASN A 314 33.83 -24.81 20.55
CA ASN A 314 32.73 -25.06 21.49
C ASN A 314 32.49 -23.93 22.51
N LEU A 315 33.07 -22.76 22.29
CA LEU A 315 32.85 -21.59 23.15
C LEU A 315 31.37 -21.17 23.13
N ILE A 316 30.85 -20.81 24.29
CA ILE A 316 29.51 -20.24 24.46
C ILE A 316 29.66 -18.73 24.48
N ILE A 317 29.19 -18.08 23.43
CA ILE A 317 29.40 -16.64 23.23
C ILE A 317 28.12 -15.95 22.74
N ALA A 318 28.02 -14.66 23.03
CA ALA A 318 26.88 -13.85 22.60
C ALA A 318 26.93 -13.54 21.11
N ASP A 319 28.03 -12.98 20.62
CA ASP A 319 28.17 -12.52 19.24
C ASP A 319 29.29 -13.29 18.52
N ARG A 320 29.02 -13.74 17.30
CA ARG A 320 29.98 -14.37 16.38
C ARG A 320 30.13 -13.52 15.14
N GLU A 321 31.35 -13.28 14.70
CA GLU A 321 31.66 -12.60 13.47
C GLU A 321 32.56 -13.48 12.60
N PHE A 322 32.21 -13.62 11.33
CA PHE A 322 33.01 -14.28 10.31
C PHE A 322 33.28 -13.25 9.22
N ASP A 323 34.55 -12.95 8.97
CA ASP A 323 35.01 -11.94 8.05
C ASP A 323 35.89 -12.62 6.99
N PHE A 324 35.29 -12.83 5.83
CA PHE A 324 35.92 -13.42 4.67
C PHE A 324 36.44 -12.26 3.79
N THR A 325 37.72 -12.27 3.45
CA THR A 325 38.41 -11.17 2.77
C THR A 325 39.06 -11.60 1.43
N ASP A 326 38.50 -12.65 0.84
CA ASP A 326 39.09 -13.58 -0.12
C ASP A 326 38.88 -13.19 -1.60
N ALA A 327 39.20 -14.13 -2.50
CA ALA A 327 38.74 -14.17 -3.90
C ALA A 327 37.38 -14.90 -4.01
N ASP A 328 36.71 -14.85 -5.17
CA ASP A 328 35.39 -15.48 -5.42
C ASP A 328 35.18 -16.84 -4.71
N GLU A 329 34.27 -16.91 -3.73
CA GLU A 329 34.05 -18.13 -2.93
C GLU A 329 32.57 -18.45 -2.65
N VAL A 330 32.30 -19.67 -2.14
CA VAL A 330 30.98 -20.08 -1.63
C VAL A 330 31.04 -20.33 -0.13
N ILE A 331 30.35 -19.48 0.64
CA ILE A 331 30.25 -19.54 2.10
C ILE A 331 28.93 -20.23 2.48
N SER A 332 28.97 -21.27 3.30
CA SER A 332 27.81 -22.11 3.63
C SER A 332 27.54 -22.11 5.13
N LEU A 333 26.45 -21.51 5.60
CA LEU A 333 25.97 -21.66 6.98
C LEU A 333 24.93 -22.77 7.07
N SER A 334 25.19 -23.81 7.87
CA SER A 334 24.31 -24.99 7.97
C SER A 334 24.36 -25.67 9.34
N ASP A 335 23.33 -26.46 9.67
CA ASP A 335 23.36 -27.38 10.82
C ASP A 335 24.43 -28.48 10.61
N ASN A 336 25.03 -28.97 11.70
CA ASN A 336 26.02 -30.06 11.63
C ASN A 336 25.43 -31.45 11.32
N GLY A 337 24.11 -31.55 11.17
CA GLY A 337 23.38 -32.79 10.89
C GLY A 337 22.97 -33.56 12.15
N ASN A 338 23.28 -33.06 13.35
CA ASN A 338 22.85 -33.64 14.62
C ASN A 338 21.81 -32.74 15.32
N PRO A 339 20.52 -33.09 15.28
CA PRO A 339 19.43 -32.25 15.75
C PRO A 339 19.33 -32.16 17.29
N LEU A 340 20.38 -32.48 18.05
CA LEU A 340 20.39 -32.41 19.52
C LEU A 340 21.59 -31.65 20.15
N ASP A 341 22.54 -31.11 19.38
CA ASP A 341 23.77 -30.51 19.94
C ASP A 341 23.97 -29.00 19.71
N ALA A 342 23.07 -28.35 18.95
CA ALA A 342 23.11 -26.90 18.67
C ALA A 342 24.46 -26.42 18.08
N LEU A 343 25.13 -27.28 17.32
CA LEU A 343 26.34 -26.95 16.58
C LEU A 343 25.99 -26.64 15.11
N SER A 344 26.65 -25.62 14.55
CA SER A 344 26.52 -25.24 13.14
C SER A 344 27.89 -25.23 12.46
N TYR A 345 27.91 -25.46 11.15
CA TYR A 345 29.06 -25.21 10.28
C TYR A 345 28.92 -23.86 9.61
N ILE A 346 30.02 -23.13 9.52
CA ILE A 346 30.26 -22.20 8.42
C ILE A 346 31.44 -22.74 7.62
N ASP A 347 31.23 -22.98 6.34
CA ASP A 347 32.18 -23.63 5.44
C ASP A 347 32.48 -22.70 4.26
N SER A 348 33.71 -22.67 3.78
CA SER A 348 34.12 -21.89 2.61
C SER A 348 34.83 -22.80 1.59
N THR A 349 34.74 -22.45 0.30
CA THR A 349 35.50 -23.14 -0.75
C THR A 349 36.97 -22.73 -0.83
N GLU A 350 37.31 -21.55 -0.30
CA GLU A 350 38.66 -20.98 -0.37
C GLU A 350 39.26 -20.73 1.04
N SER A 351 38.44 -20.66 2.09
CA SER A 351 38.81 -20.47 3.51
C SER A 351 38.45 -21.67 4.39
N GLU A 352 38.90 -21.65 5.65
CA GLU A 352 38.73 -22.74 6.61
C GLU A 352 37.28 -22.93 7.09
N SER A 353 36.87 -24.20 7.22
CA SER A 353 35.58 -24.54 7.83
C SER A 353 35.62 -24.37 9.35
N VAL A 354 34.58 -23.75 9.93
CA VAL A 354 34.40 -23.64 11.38
C VAL A 354 33.16 -24.43 11.82
N LEU A 355 33.36 -25.42 12.69
CA LEU A 355 32.29 -26.08 13.44
C LEU A 355 32.12 -25.38 14.79
N PHE A 356 31.01 -24.67 14.99
CA PHE A 356 30.84 -23.81 16.17
C PHE A 356 29.54 -24.05 16.94
N GLN A 357 29.55 -23.75 18.24
CA GLN A 357 28.34 -23.67 19.06
C GLN A 357 27.54 -22.41 18.71
N ASN A 358 26.24 -22.56 18.41
CA ASN A 358 25.35 -21.45 18.08
C ASN A 358 25.48 -20.27 19.06
N ALA A 359 25.72 -19.08 18.52
CA ALA A 359 25.78 -17.85 19.30
C ALA A 359 24.43 -17.53 19.98
N THR A 360 24.47 -16.96 21.19
CA THR A 360 23.25 -16.68 21.95
C THR A 360 22.57 -15.36 21.57
N ASN A 361 23.29 -14.45 20.90
CA ASN A 361 22.79 -13.15 20.44
C ASN A 361 22.89 -12.98 18.93
N SER A 362 24.08 -12.85 18.32
CA SER A 362 24.21 -12.59 16.87
C SER A 362 25.27 -13.41 16.14
N ILE A 363 25.05 -13.63 14.84
CA ILE A 363 26.07 -14.02 13.86
C ILE A 363 26.15 -12.93 12.81
N THR A 364 27.36 -12.44 12.53
CA THR A 364 27.65 -11.54 11.42
C THR A 364 28.56 -12.24 10.43
N ILE A 365 28.20 -12.23 9.15
CA ILE A 365 29.05 -12.68 8.04
C ILE A 365 29.40 -11.44 7.22
N ARG A 366 30.69 -11.15 7.04
CA ARG A 366 31.16 -10.05 6.19
C ARG A 366 31.98 -10.62 5.04
N THR A 367 31.75 -10.07 3.85
CA THR A 367 32.62 -10.20 2.67
C THR A 367 33.06 -8.82 2.16
N ASN A 368 32.57 -7.73 2.77
CA ASN A 368 32.81 -6.35 2.34
C ASN A 368 33.92 -5.59 3.11
N SER A 369 34.86 -6.31 3.71
CA SER A 369 35.82 -5.72 4.64
C SER A 369 36.82 -4.76 3.98
N VAL A 370 37.10 -3.65 4.67
CA VAL A 370 37.86 -2.52 4.12
C VAL A 370 39.32 -2.89 3.87
N GLY A 371 39.71 -2.93 2.60
CA GLY A 371 41.11 -3.12 2.18
C GLY A 371 41.40 -4.42 1.44
N ALA A 372 40.40 -5.31 1.35
CA ALA A 372 40.41 -6.50 0.51
C ALA A 372 40.22 -6.17 -0.98
N SER A 373 40.62 -7.08 -1.87
CA SER A 373 40.18 -7.01 -3.28
C SER A 373 38.81 -7.67 -3.35
N PRO A 374 37.77 -7.03 -3.91
CA PRO A 374 36.43 -7.61 -3.93
C PRO A 374 36.42 -8.89 -4.78
N GLY A 375 36.09 -10.02 -4.13
CA GLY A 375 35.68 -11.27 -4.77
C GLY A 375 34.19 -11.24 -5.08
N MET A 376 33.74 -12.14 -5.95
CA MET A 376 32.31 -12.41 -6.17
C MET A 376 31.86 -13.59 -5.31
N ASP A 377 31.20 -13.32 -4.18
CA ASP A 377 30.92 -14.35 -3.19
C ASP A 377 29.47 -14.85 -3.23
N THR A 378 29.27 -16.10 -2.80
CA THR A 378 27.96 -16.72 -2.66
C THR A 378 27.76 -17.25 -1.25
N ILE A 379 26.91 -16.59 -0.46
CA ILE A 379 26.54 -17.00 0.89
C ILE A 379 25.27 -17.87 0.83
N GLN A 380 25.36 -19.12 1.26
CA GLN A 380 24.25 -20.07 1.32
C GLN A 380 23.86 -20.35 2.76
N ILE A 381 22.65 -19.93 3.14
CA ILE A 381 22.04 -20.25 4.42
C ILE A 381 21.15 -21.46 4.24
N SER A 382 21.57 -22.60 4.76
CA SER A 382 20.82 -23.85 4.70
C SER A 382 19.99 -24.06 5.97
N THR A 383 19.27 -25.19 6.05
CA THR A 383 18.54 -25.57 7.27
C THR A 383 19.45 -25.53 8.49
N LEU A 384 19.08 -24.71 9.46
CA LEU A 384 19.75 -24.59 10.75
C LEU A 384 19.03 -25.43 11.80
N TYR A 385 19.66 -25.56 12.96
CA TYR A 385 19.09 -26.23 14.11
C TYR A 385 17.69 -25.67 14.46
N SER A 386 16.75 -26.55 14.81
CA SER A 386 15.34 -26.16 15.03
C SER A 386 15.07 -25.18 16.19
N SER A 387 16.05 -24.89 17.03
CA SER A 387 15.97 -23.84 18.06
C SER A 387 16.97 -22.70 17.83
N PHE A 388 17.49 -22.57 16.62
CA PHE A 388 18.32 -21.45 16.23
C PHE A 388 17.46 -20.18 16.23
N THR A 389 17.79 -19.21 17.08
CA THR A 389 17.07 -17.94 17.22
C THR A 389 18.00 -16.74 17.23
N THR A 390 19.24 -16.94 16.80
CA THR A 390 20.31 -15.95 16.78
C THR A 390 20.03 -14.93 15.69
N HIS A 391 20.28 -13.64 15.95
CA HIS A 391 20.18 -12.60 14.94
C HIS A 391 21.26 -12.83 13.87
N LEU A 392 20.91 -12.71 12.60
CA LEU A 392 21.83 -12.91 11.48
C LEU A 392 22.01 -11.60 10.73
N THR A 393 23.26 -11.13 10.64
CA THR A 393 23.66 -10.01 9.81
C THR A 393 24.57 -10.50 8.70
N ILE A 394 24.29 -10.12 7.45
CA ILE A 394 25.19 -10.38 6.32
C ILE A 394 25.54 -9.04 5.68
N GLU A 395 26.84 -8.75 5.61
CA GLU A 395 27.40 -7.54 5.02
C GLU A 395 28.31 -7.92 3.84
N GLY A 396 27.70 -8.10 2.68
CA GLY A 396 28.38 -8.36 1.42
C GLY A 396 28.58 -7.13 0.54
N ASP A 397 29.48 -7.28 -0.41
CA ASP A 397 29.74 -6.35 -1.49
C ASP A 397 28.64 -6.41 -2.55
N SER A 398 28.72 -5.49 -3.51
CA SER A 398 27.67 -5.29 -4.52
C SER A 398 27.54 -6.42 -5.54
N ASP A 399 28.48 -7.33 -5.60
CA ASP A 399 28.52 -8.49 -6.48
C ASP A 399 28.26 -9.81 -5.76
N ASP A 400 28.07 -9.77 -4.45
CA ASP A 400 27.82 -10.96 -3.63
C ASP A 400 26.36 -11.37 -3.67
N SER A 401 26.11 -12.67 -3.53
CA SER A 401 24.77 -13.22 -3.51
C SER A 401 24.49 -13.98 -2.22
N VAL A 402 23.29 -13.84 -1.67
CA VAL A 402 22.82 -14.59 -0.51
C VAL A 402 21.66 -15.48 -0.91
N THR A 403 21.70 -16.76 -0.55
CA THR A 403 20.64 -17.73 -0.86
C THR A 403 20.17 -18.44 0.40
N PHE A 404 18.87 -18.40 0.69
CA PHE A 404 18.23 -19.20 1.74
C PHE A 404 17.65 -20.47 1.12
N GLN A 405 18.15 -21.63 1.51
CA GLN A 405 17.85 -22.90 0.84
C GLN A 405 17.67 -24.07 1.81
N GLY A 406 17.16 -25.18 1.29
CA GLY A 406 17.05 -26.45 2.02
C GLY A 406 15.60 -26.96 2.13
N PRO A 407 15.43 -28.20 2.61
CA PRO A 407 14.14 -28.87 2.61
C PRO A 407 13.19 -28.46 3.74
N ASP A 408 13.71 -27.84 4.81
CA ASP A 408 12.97 -27.43 5.99
C ASP A 408 13.02 -25.91 6.18
N PRO A 409 12.08 -25.31 6.96
CA PRO A 409 12.13 -23.90 7.31
C PRO A 409 13.39 -23.52 8.11
N ILE A 410 13.93 -22.35 7.85
CA ILE A 410 15.09 -21.77 8.55
C ILE A 410 14.57 -20.87 9.67
N LEU A 411 14.99 -21.11 10.91
CA LEU A 411 14.59 -20.31 12.08
C LEU A 411 15.74 -19.38 12.49
N LEU A 412 15.43 -18.09 12.67
CA LEU A 412 16.40 -17.03 12.98
C LEU A 412 15.81 -16.00 13.98
N GLY A 413 16.67 -15.17 14.54
CA GLY A 413 16.29 -13.93 15.22
C GLY A 413 15.92 -12.84 14.22
N ASP A 414 16.41 -11.62 14.42
CA ASP A 414 16.37 -10.59 13.38
C ASP A 414 17.33 -10.94 12.25
N VAL A 415 16.95 -10.62 11.02
CA VAL A 415 17.76 -10.86 9.83
C VAL A 415 18.00 -9.53 9.14
N LEU A 416 19.28 -9.14 9.01
CA LEU A 416 19.71 -7.95 8.27
C LEU A 416 20.66 -8.37 7.15
N ILE A 417 20.32 -8.04 5.90
CA ILE A 417 21.13 -8.41 4.74
C ILE A 417 21.43 -7.18 3.91
N ASN A 418 22.71 -7.00 3.61
CA ASN A 418 23.20 -6.13 2.58
C ASN A 418 24.09 -6.95 1.65
N ALA A 419 23.71 -7.13 0.38
CA ALA A 419 24.48 -7.92 -0.59
C ALA A 419 24.20 -7.41 -2.02
N GLY A 420 24.83 -7.98 -3.04
CA GLY A 420 24.49 -7.71 -4.44
C GLY A 420 23.13 -8.27 -4.87
N ASN A 421 22.81 -9.48 -4.40
CA ASN A 421 21.57 -10.23 -4.66
C ASN A 421 21.13 -11.03 -3.43
N VAL A 422 19.82 -11.24 -3.26
CA VAL A 422 19.27 -12.18 -2.27
C VAL A 422 18.23 -13.08 -2.92
N ASP A 423 18.30 -14.40 -2.73
CA ASP A 423 17.32 -15.37 -3.19
C ASP A 423 16.74 -16.20 -2.03
N ILE A 424 15.40 -16.24 -1.93
CA ILE A 424 14.66 -16.99 -0.92
C ILE A 424 14.04 -18.24 -1.56
N GLN A 425 14.65 -19.40 -1.30
CA GLN A 425 14.23 -20.69 -1.86
C GLN A 425 13.45 -21.57 -0.88
N THR A 426 13.56 -21.31 0.43
CA THR A 426 12.82 -22.02 1.49
C THR A 426 12.12 -21.03 2.45
N GLU A 427 11.25 -21.54 3.31
CA GLU A 427 10.60 -20.71 4.34
C GLU A 427 11.63 -20.17 5.34
N VAL A 428 11.61 -18.86 5.59
CA VAL A 428 12.38 -18.20 6.65
C VAL A 428 11.43 -17.74 7.75
N ILE A 429 11.70 -18.16 8.98
CA ILE A 429 10.96 -17.78 10.18
C ILE A 429 11.88 -16.94 11.07
N ALA A 430 11.55 -15.65 11.24
CA ALA A 430 12.43 -14.67 11.88
C ALA A 430 11.68 -13.75 12.86
N THR A 431 12.42 -13.00 13.69
CA THR A 431 11.82 -11.92 14.50
C THR A 431 11.48 -10.73 13.61
N THR A 432 12.45 -10.22 12.84
CA THR A 432 12.28 -9.21 11.77
C THR A 432 13.15 -9.56 10.57
N VAL A 433 12.86 -8.99 9.41
CA VAL A 433 13.68 -9.12 8.21
C VAL A 433 13.89 -7.73 7.60
N GLU A 434 15.13 -7.39 7.29
CA GLU A 434 15.51 -6.23 6.48
C GLU A 434 16.49 -6.68 5.39
N ILE A 435 16.14 -6.43 4.13
CA ILE A 435 16.94 -6.82 2.97
C ILE A 435 17.24 -5.59 2.11
N SER A 436 18.52 -5.40 1.81
CA SER A 436 19.03 -4.39 0.88
C SER A 436 19.94 -5.07 -0.16
N THR A 437 19.73 -4.75 -1.43
CA THR A 437 20.54 -5.25 -2.54
C THR A 437 21.27 -4.10 -3.24
N THR A 438 22.60 -4.00 -3.09
CA THR A 438 23.41 -2.87 -3.58
C THR A 438 23.92 -3.05 -5.03
N GLY A 439 23.69 -4.24 -5.62
CA GLY A 439 24.35 -4.75 -6.83
C GLY A 439 23.69 -4.58 -8.19
N SER A 440 22.60 -3.82 -8.30
CA SER A 440 21.76 -3.75 -9.52
C SER A 440 20.92 -5.01 -9.82
N THR A 441 20.67 -5.88 -8.84
CA THR A 441 19.78 -7.04 -8.99
C THR A 441 18.69 -7.06 -7.92
N ASP A 442 17.53 -7.61 -8.28
CA ASP A 442 16.34 -7.68 -7.43
C ASP A 442 16.50 -8.75 -6.33
N SER A 443 15.92 -8.54 -5.15
CA SER A 443 15.65 -9.63 -4.21
C SER A 443 14.70 -10.62 -4.86
N THR A 444 15.07 -11.88 -4.97
CA THR A 444 14.30 -12.90 -5.70
C THR A 444 13.69 -13.92 -4.75
N PHE A 445 12.47 -14.38 -5.04
CA PHE A 445 11.83 -15.49 -4.34
C PHE A 445 11.63 -16.63 -5.33
N THR A 446 12.53 -17.61 -5.33
CA THR A 446 12.44 -18.78 -6.22
C THR A 446 11.79 -20.03 -5.63
N GLY A 447 11.45 -20.01 -4.34
CA GLY A 447 10.69 -21.11 -3.74
C GLY A 447 10.18 -20.90 -2.31
N GLY A 448 10.61 -19.83 -1.64
CA GLY A 448 10.36 -19.63 -0.22
C GLY A 448 9.30 -18.59 0.14
N THR A 449 9.05 -18.49 1.45
CA THR A 449 8.14 -17.55 2.10
C THR A 449 8.82 -16.95 3.33
N ILE A 450 8.38 -15.78 3.79
CA ILE A 450 8.93 -15.18 5.01
C ILE A 450 7.81 -14.99 6.05
N THR A 451 8.00 -15.59 7.21
CA THR A 451 7.13 -15.47 8.39
C THR A 451 7.88 -14.78 9.52
N THR A 452 7.41 -13.61 9.94
CA THR A 452 8.00 -12.84 11.04
C THR A 452 7.03 -12.66 12.21
N THR A 453 7.56 -12.29 13.38
CA THR A 453 6.75 -11.70 14.46
C THR A 453 6.70 -10.17 14.39
N GLY A 454 7.75 -9.53 13.88
CA GLY A 454 7.88 -8.09 13.67
C GLY A 454 7.87 -7.73 12.18
N SER A 455 8.54 -6.63 11.80
CA SER A 455 8.49 -6.08 10.44
C SER A 455 9.28 -6.88 9.41
N GLN A 456 8.88 -6.70 8.15
CA GLN A 456 9.64 -7.09 6.96
C GLN A 456 9.88 -5.83 6.12
N LEU A 457 11.13 -5.52 5.79
CA LEU A 457 11.52 -4.37 4.99
C LEU A 457 12.38 -4.83 3.80
N TYR A 458 11.93 -4.48 2.60
CA TYR A 458 12.65 -4.74 1.35
C TYR A 458 12.99 -3.39 0.71
N ASN A 459 14.25 -2.98 0.79
CA ASN A 459 14.69 -1.64 0.35
C ASN A 459 14.74 -1.50 -1.18
N ASP A 460 14.93 -2.62 -1.88
CA ASP A 460 15.14 -2.67 -3.32
C ASP A 460 14.05 -3.48 -4.03
N ALA A 461 14.17 -3.64 -5.35
CA ALA A 461 13.18 -4.33 -6.15
C ALA A 461 13.06 -5.81 -5.74
N VAL A 462 11.84 -6.32 -5.73
CA VAL A 462 11.52 -7.72 -5.39
C VAL A 462 10.91 -8.43 -6.59
N ASN A 463 11.50 -9.54 -7.00
CA ASN A 463 11.02 -10.38 -8.11
C ASN A 463 10.62 -11.77 -7.59
N ILE A 464 9.37 -12.16 -7.75
CA ILE A 464 8.81 -13.39 -7.21
C ILE A 464 8.50 -14.36 -8.35
N THR A 465 9.05 -15.57 -8.29
CA THR A 465 8.91 -16.57 -9.36
C THR A 465 8.08 -17.79 -8.95
N THR A 466 7.70 -17.88 -7.67
CA THR A 466 6.78 -18.89 -7.12
C THR A 466 5.69 -18.22 -6.29
N ASP A 467 4.52 -18.85 -6.14
CA ASP A 467 3.46 -18.30 -5.30
C ASP A 467 3.97 -18.10 -3.86
N THR A 468 3.88 -16.88 -3.34
CA THR A 468 4.49 -16.48 -2.08
C THR A 468 3.46 -15.91 -1.12
N THR A 469 3.54 -16.33 0.14
CA THR A 469 2.86 -15.70 1.27
C THR A 469 3.88 -15.04 2.17
N LEU A 470 3.72 -13.75 2.46
CA LEU A 470 4.51 -13.03 3.46
C LEU A 470 3.64 -12.80 4.69
N THR A 471 4.14 -13.15 5.88
CA THR A 471 3.36 -13.07 7.13
C THR A 471 4.10 -12.33 8.22
N SER A 472 3.45 -11.35 8.87
CA SER A 472 3.88 -10.82 10.18
C SER A 472 2.83 -11.13 11.24
N SER A 473 3.11 -12.13 12.06
CA SER A 473 2.18 -12.69 13.05
C SER A 473 1.97 -11.81 14.29
N GLY A 474 2.91 -10.91 14.58
CA GLY A 474 2.81 -9.94 15.68
C GLY A 474 2.36 -8.54 15.25
N GLY A 475 2.02 -8.35 13.97
CA GLY A 475 1.50 -7.08 13.45
C GLY A 475 2.58 -6.04 13.13
N GLY A 476 3.79 -6.46 12.77
CA GLY A 476 4.79 -5.58 12.16
C GLY A 476 4.45 -5.25 10.71
N SER A 477 4.94 -4.12 10.19
CA SER A 477 4.73 -3.74 8.80
C SER A 477 5.42 -4.71 7.83
N ILE A 478 4.84 -4.86 6.64
CA ILE A 478 5.48 -5.51 5.49
C ILE A 478 5.62 -4.44 4.42
N GLU A 479 6.84 -3.97 4.18
CA GLU A 479 7.13 -2.82 3.34
C GLU A 479 8.07 -3.16 2.18
N PHE A 480 7.61 -2.85 0.98
CA PHE A 480 8.40 -2.84 -0.24
C PHE A 480 8.70 -1.40 -0.62
N VAL A 481 9.94 -0.97 -0.49
CA VAL A 481 10.34 0.41 -0.81
C VAL A 481 10.35 0.63 -2.33
N SER A 482 10.67 -0.41 -3.11
CA SER A 482 10.76 -0.39 -4.57
C SER A 482 9.69 -1.28 -5.23
N THR A 483 9.90 -1.67 -6.49
CA THR A 483 8.96 -2.45 -7.29
C THR A 483 8.80 -3.89 -6.81
N VAL A 484 7.61 -4.45 -6.98
CA VAL A 484 7.33 -5.88 -6.77
C VAL A 484 6.80 -6.48 -8.07
N ASP A 485 7.48 -7.45 -8.64
CA ASP A 485 7.14 -8.08 -9.92
C ASP A 485 7.12 -9.61 -9.80
N GLY A 486 6.37 -10.31 -10.65
CA GLY A 486 6.31 -11.78 -10.63
C GLY A 486 5.01 -12.35 -11.19
N SER A 487 5.03 -13.42 -12.00
CA SER A 487 3.79 -14.02 -12.52
C SER A 487 3.19 -15.03 -11.54
N ILE A 488 2.80 -14.54 -10.35
CA ILE A 488 2.56 -15.34 -9.14
C ILE A 488 1.38 -14.86 -8.32
N ASN A 489 0.85 -15.73 -7.46
CA ASN A 489 -0.10 -15.35 -6.42
C ASN A 489 0.67 -14.76 -5.22
N LEU A 490 0.47 -13.48 -4.92
CA LEU A 490 1.04 -12.81 -3.75
C LEU A 490 -0.02 -12.67 -2.66
N VAL A 491 0.25 -13.25 -1.49
CA VAL A 491 -0.56 -13.08 -0.29
C VAL A 491 0.25 -12.38 0.79
N ILE A 492 -0.29 -11.31 1.36
CA ILE A 492 0.35 -10.57 2.46
C ILE A 492 -0.56 -10.64 3.68
N ASN A 493 -0.01 -11.13 4.79
CA ASN A 493 -0.71 -11.38 6.04
C ASN A 493 -0.07 -10.61 7.20
N THR A 494 -0.53 -9.39 7.48
CA THR A 494 -0.14 -8.62 8.67
C THR A 494 -1.31 -7.82 9.22
N THR A 495 -1.40 -7.67 10.54
CA THR A 495 -2.32 -6.69 11.15
C THR A 495 -1.70 -5.29 11.29
N GLY A 496 -0.42 -5.15 10.90
CA GLY A 496 0.26 -3.87 10.72
C GLY A 496 0.04 -3.32 9.31
N ASP A 497 0.93 -2.46 8.85
CA ASP A 497 0.81 -1.83 7.54
C ASP A 497 1.41 -2.70 6.44
N THR A 498 0.69 -2.85 5.32
CA THR A 498 1.24 -3.37 4.05
C THR A 498 1.59 -2.17 3.18
N ILE A 499 2.86 -1.96 2.85
CA ILE A 499 3.32 -0.73 2.16
C ILE A 499 3.94 -1.09 0.82
N PHE A 500 3.32 -0.63 -0.27
CA PHE A 500 3.89 -0.68 -1.62
C PHE A 500 4.42 0.71 -2.01
N GLY A 501 5.71 0.93 -1.73
CA GLY A 501 6.47 2.14 -2.07
C GLY A 501 6.69 2.32 -3.57
N GLY A 502 6.94 1.23 -4.30
CA GLY A 502 7.07 1.20 -5.75
C GLY A 502 5.90 0.55 -6.48
N ALA A 503 5.96 0.54 -7.81
CA ALA A 503 4.92 -0.06 -8.65
C ALA A 503 4.88 -1.59 -8.50
N VAL A 504 3.68 -2.16 -8.57
CA VAL A 504 3.43 -3.61 -8.43
C VAL A 504 3.02 -4.21 -9.76
N GLY A 505 3.69 -5.27 -10.20
CA GLY A 505 3.41 -6.01 -11.44
C GLY A 505 3.66 -5.24 -12.74
N ASN A 506 4.47 -4.18 -12.69
CA ASN A 506 4.70 -3.29 -13.81
C ASN A 506 5.54 -3.93 -14.93
N THR A 507 6.56 -4.71 -14.58
CA THR A 507 7.40 -5.44 -15.54
C THR A 507 6.80 -6.81 -15.85
N LEU A 508 6.35 -7.50 -14.80
CA LEU A 508 5.70 -8.80 -14.89
C LEU A 508 4.51 -8.83 -13.94
N SER A 509 3.31 -8.73 -14.50
CA SER A 509 2.07 -8.65 -13.74
C SER A 509 1.85 -9.88 -12.85
N LEU A 510 1.36 -9.61 -11.63
CA LEU A 510 1.00 -10.64 -10.66
C LEU A 510 -0.08 -11.58 -11.22
N ALA A 511 -0.15 -12.81 -10.75
CA ALA A 511 -1.32 -13.67 -10.97
C ALA A 511 -2.48 -13.18 -10.10
N THR A 512 -2.26 -12.97 -8.80
CA THR A 512 -3.23 -12.33 -7.89
C THR A 512 -2.51 -11.53 -6.83
N LEU A 513 -3.19 -10.53 -6.26
CA LEU A 513 -2.77 -9.88 -5.02
C LEU A 513 -3.88 -10.03 -3.98
N THR A 514 -3.53 -10.47 -2.78
CA THR A 514 -4.49 -10.56 -1.66
C THR A 514 -3.83 -10.11 -0.36
N THR A 515 -4.46 -9.15 0.34
CA THR A 515 -4.09 -8.80 1.72
C THR A 515 -5.05 -9.47 2.70
N ASN A 516 -4.68 -9.60 3.98
CA ASN A 516 -5.57 -10.11 5.03
C ASN A 516 -6.51 -9.01 5.56
N ALA A 517 -7.45 -9.42 6.43
CA ALA A 517 -8.24 -8.46 7.18
C ALA A 517 -7.44 -7.90 8.37
N GLY A 518 -7.60 -6.61 8.64
CA GLY A 518 -6.89 -5.88 9.70
C GLY A 518 -5.53 -5.35 9.22
N GLY A 519 -5.14 -4.17 9.69
CA GLY A 519 -4.01 -3.42 9.13
C GLY A 519 -4.48 -2.35 8.14
N VAL A 520 -3.52 -1.76 7.41
CA VAL A 520 -3.75 -0.78 6.34
C VAL A 520 -2.82 -1.07 5.16
N THR A 521 -3.38 -1.14 3.95
CA THR A 521 -2.59 -1.23 2.71
C THR A 521 -2.34 0.17 2.14
N TYR A 522 -1.07 0.54 1.98
CA TYR A 522 -0.64 1.79 1.35
C TYR A 522 -0.19 1.54 -0.09
N LEU A 523 -0.88 2.18 -1.04
CA LEU A 523 -0.53 2.15 -2.47
C LEU A 523 0.21 3.45 -2.84
N ASN A 524 1.52 3.49 -2.56
CA ASN A 524 2.35 4.67 -2.79
C ASN A 524 2.99 4.67 -4.20
N GLY A 525 3.14 3.49 -4.81
CA GLY A 525 3.76 3.33 -6.13
C GLY A 525 2.88 3.68 -7.33
N GLY A 526 1.57 3.89 -7.13
CA GLY A 526 0.63 4.37 -8.14
C GLY A 526 0.21 3.37 -9.24
N ILE A 527 0.73 2.14 -9.24
CA ILE A 527 0.33 1.10 -10.19
C ILE A 527 0.27 -0.25 -9.47
N VAL A 528 -0.80 -1.01 -9.70
CA VAL A 528 -0.90 -2.43 -9.37
C VAL A 528 -1.47 -3.19 -10.56
N ASN A 529 -0.65 -4.02 -11.19
CA ASN A 529 -1.05 -4.85 -12.32
C ASN A 529 -1.05 -6.33 -11.94
N SER A 530 -2.18 -6.97 -12.22
CA SER A 530 -2.36 -8.41 -12.12
C SER A 530 -3.03 -8.96 -13.38
N THR A 531 -2.91 -10.27 -13.56
CA THR A 531 -3.69 -11.02 -14.53
C THR A 531 -5.03 -11.39 -13.91
N GLY A 532 -5.03 -12.05 -12.75
CA GLY A 532 -6.22 -12.35 -11.94
C GLY A 532 -6.56 -11.30 -10.88
N SER A 533 -7.31 -11.72 -9.85
CA SER A 533 -7.93 -10.82 -8.88
C SER A 533 -6.97 -9.98 -8.04
N GLN A 534 -7.43 -8.79 -7.66
CA GLN A 534 -6.87 -7.99 -6.58
C GLN A 534 -7.89 -7.90 -5.45
N ILE A 535 -7.54 -8.37 -4.26
CA ILE A 535 -8.45 -8.43 -3.10
C ILE A 535 -7.79 -7.75 -1.91
N TYR A 536 -8.31 -6.58 -1.54
CA TYR A 536 -7.86 -5.83 -0.36
C TYR A 536 -8.85 -6.09 0.78
N ASN A 537 -8.43 -6.88 1.78
CA ASN A 537 -9.29 -7.26 2.91
C ASN A 537 -9.22 -6.28 4.09
N ASP A 538 -8.29 -5.33 4.04
CA ASP A 538 -8.03 -4.27 5.02
C ASP A 538 -8.35 -2.88 4.45
N ASP A 539 -8.17 -1.84 5.26
CA ASP A 539 -8.33 -0.45 4.81
C ASP A 539 -7.23 -0.12 3.78
N VAL A 540 -7.57 0.59 2.73
CA VAL A 540 -6.62 1.02 1.68
C VAL A 540 -6.43 2.54 1.73
N ILE A 541 -5.18 2.98 1.68
CA ILE A 541 -4.79 4.38 1.55
C ILE A 541 -3.95 4.58 0.28
N LEU A 542 -4.40 5.45 -0.61
CA LEU A 542 -3.62 5.89 -1.77
C LEU A 542 -2.58 6.92 -1.34
N GLY A 543 -1.31 6.69 -1.70
CA GLY A 543 -0.21 7.65 -1.54
C GLY A 543 0.21 8.34 -2.84
N ALA A 544 -0.34 7.90 -3.96
CA ALA A 544 -0.16 8.49 -5.28
C ALA A 544 -1.41 8.25 -6.15
N ASN A 545 -1.49 8.95 -7.29
CA ASN A 545 -2.47 8.61 -8.32
C ASN A 545 -2.26 7.15 -8.72
N THR A 546 -3.32 6.36 -8.63
CA THR A 546 -3.23 4.90 -8.70
C THR A 546 -4.03 4.35 -9.87
N VAL A 547 -3.42 3.46 -10.64
CA VAL A 547 -4.09 2.62 -11.64
C VAL A 547 -4.04 1.17 -11.19
N LEU A 548 -5.20 0.54 -11.05
CA LEU A 548 -5.33 -0.89 -10.76
C LEU A 548 -5.76 -1.62 -12.03
N THR A 549 -5.03 -2.67 -12.44
CA THR A 549 -5.34 -3.43 -13.64
C THR A 549 -5.43 -4.93 -13.35
N SER A 550 -6.52 -5.59 -13.77
CA SER A 550 -6.73 -7.04 -13.78
C SER A 550 -7.10 -7.50 -15.21
N THR A 551 -6.24 -8.29 -15.87
CA THR A 551 -6.36 -8.54 -17.32
C THR A 551 -7.11 -9.82 -17.74
N THR A 552 -7.37 -10.80 -16.86
CA THR A 552 -8.03 -12.08 -17.21
C THR A 552 -9.52 -12.16 -16.91
N ASN A 553 -10.21 -11.01 -16.86
CA ASN A 553 -11.61 -10.92 -16.43
C ASN A 553 -11.85 -11.41 -15.01
N ASP A 554 -11.00 -10.96 -14.07
CA ASP A 554 -11.12 -11.27 -12.65
C ASP A 554 -11.31 -10.00 -11.83
N VAL A 555 -12.03 -10.11 -10.72
CA VAL A 555 -12.51 -9.00 -9.89
C VAL A 555 -11.41 -8.14 -9.25
N ILE A 556 -11.75 -6.87 -8.97
CA ILE A 556 -11.01 -6.00 -8.05
C ILE A 556 -11.94 -5.65 -6.88
N ILE A 557 -11.56 -6.01 -5.65
CA ILE A 557 -12.42 -5.90 -4.46
C ILE A 557 -11.73 -5.11 -3.35
N PHE A 558 -12.45 -4.13 -2.81
CA PHE A 558 -12.12 -3.44 -1.56
C PHE A 558 -13.14 -3.84 -0.49
N ASN A 559 -12.71 -4.62 0.50
CA ASN A 559 -13.60 -5.09 1.55
C ASN A 559 -13.85 -4.06 2.66
N GLN A 560 -12.93 -3.12 2.86
CA GLN A 560 -12.99 -2.09 3.89
C GLN A 560 -12.91 -0.68 3.29
N THR A 561 -12.47 0.33 4.06
CA THR A 561 -12.45 1.71 3.58
C THR A 561 -11.34 1.94 2.56
N LEU A 562 -11.56 2.88 1.65
CA LEU A 562 -10.57 3.31 0.65
C LEU A 562 -10.46 4.83 0.69
N ASN A 563 -9.27 5.37 0.95
CA ASN A 563 -9.06 6.80 1.17
C ASN A 563 -7.76 7.31 0.50
N GLY A 564 -7.61 8.63 0.38
CA GLY A 564 -6.37 9.29 -0.07
C GLY A 564 -6.64 10.30 -1.20
N PRO A 565 -6.07 11.52 -1.17
CA PRO A 565 -6.44 12.63 -2.04
C PRO A 565 -5.79 12.53 -3.42
N TYR A 566 -5.94 11.38 -4.05
CA TYR A 566 -5.34 10.99 -5.32
C TYR A 566 -6.39 10.40 -6.26
N ALA A 567 -6.11 10.45 -7.56
CA ALA A 567 -6.98 9.86 -8.56
C ALA A 567 -6.86 8.33 -8.51
N LEU A 568 -7.99 7.63 -8.67
CA LEU A 568 -8.04 6.19 -8.81
C LEU A 568 -8.67 5.80 -10.14
N GLU A 569 -7.94 5.03 -10.94
CA GLU A 569 -8.44 4.37 -12.15
C GLU A 569 -8.43 2.85 -11.91
N ILE A 570 -9.55 2.18 -12.18
CA ILE A 570 -9.70 0.74 -12.02
C ILE A 570 -10.05 0.15 -13.37
N ASN A 571 -9.22 -0.80 -13.83
CA ASN A 571 -9.37 -1.51 -15.08
C ASN A 571 -9.47 -3.01 -14.80
N THR A 572 -10.66 -3.60 -14.87
CA THR A 572 -10.84 -5.04 -14.71
C THR A 572 -11.78 -5.60 -15.77
N GLY A 573 -11.44 -6.77 -16.33
CA GLY A 573 -12.36 -7.45 -17.24
C GLY A 573 -13.60 -8.08 -16.57
N SER A 574 -13.77 -7.92 -15.24
CA SER A 574 -14.92 -8.36 -14.45
C SER A 574 -15.30 -7.26 -13.44
N ASP A 575 -15.87 -7.61 -12.29
CA ASP A 575 -16.54 -6.64 -11.43
C ASP A 575 -15.54 -5.84 -10.56
N THR A 576 -15.81 -4.54 -10.42
CA THR A 576 -15.24 -3.71 -9.36
C THR A 576 -16.19 -3.73 -8.18
N THR A 577 -15.71 -4.00 -6.96
CA THR A 577 -16.58 -4.05 -5.77
C THR A 577 -16.05 -3.20 -4.63
N PHE A 578 -16.87 -2.25 -4.17
CA PHE A 578 -16.64 -1.46 -2.96
C PHE A 578 -17.58 -1.93 -1.85
N ASN A 579 -17.07 -2.71 -0.89
CA ASN A 579 -17.85 -3.14 0.28
C ASN A 579 -17.77 -2.17 1.47
N GLY A 580 -16.72 -1.35 1.53
CA GLY A 580 -16.59 -0.26 2.50
C GLY A 580 -16.85 1.13 1.89
N THR A 581 -16.87 2.15 2.73
CA THR A 581 -17.00 3.56 2.28
C THR A 581 -15.72 4.04 1.60
N VAL A 582 -15.87 4.81 0.52
CA VAL A 582 -14.76 5.40 -0.23
C VAL A 582 -14.68 6.90 0.06
N GLY A 583 -13.50 7.41 0.38
CA GLY A 583 -13.21 8.85 0.57
C GLY A 583 -13.73 9.47 1.88
N ASN A 584 -14.26 8.68 2.81
CA ASN A 584 -14.96 9.16 4.00
C ASN A 584 -14.08 9.97 4.98
N SER A 585 -12.79 9.65 5.07
CA SER A 585 -11.84 10.34 5.96
C SER A 585 -10.90 11.27 5.18
N ASN A 586 -10.64 10.93 3.91
CA ASN A 586 -9.86 11.71 2.99
C ASN A 586 -10.33 11.41 1.56
N ALA A 587 -11.16 12.29 1.01
CA ALA A 587 -11.81 12.13 -0.28
C ALA A 587 -10.79 11.85 -1.39
N LEU A 588 -11.15 10.98 -2.35
CA LEU A 588 -10.31 10.74 -3.52
C LEU A 588 -10.24 11.99 -4.40
N ALA A 589 -9.18 12.17 -5.19
CA ALA A 589 -9.19 13.27 -6.15
C ALA A 589 -10.25 13.03 -7.23
N SER A 590 -10.28 11.83 -7.81
CA SER A 590 -11.30 11.38 -8.77
C SER A 590 -11.38 9.85 -8.76
N LEU A 591 -12.46 9.30 -9.29
CA LEU A 591 -12.65 7.85 -9.46
C LEU A 591 -13.10 7.54 -10.89
N THR A 592 -12.43 6.59 -11.54
CA THR A 592 -12.83 6.06 -12.86
C THR A 592 -12.80 4.53 -12.84
N THR A 593 -13.87 3.87 -13.28
CA THR A 593 -13.91 2.42 -13.57
C THR A 593 -13.94 2.20 -15.08
N ASP A 594 -13.42 1.08 -15.58
CA ASP A 594 -13.46 0.76 -17.00
C ASP A 594 -14.84 0.27 -17.47
N ALA A 595 -14.97 -0.04 -18.76
CA ALA A 595 -16.25 -0.35 -19.39
C ALA A 595 -16.68 -1.83 -19.28
N ASN A 596 -15.89 -2.67 -18.61
CA ASN A 596 -16.17 -4.09 -18.47
C ASN A 596 -16.71 -4.40 -17.06
N GLY A 597 -17.52 -5.44 -16.94
CA GLY A 597 -18.04 -5.89 -15.65
C GLY A 597 -19.17 -5.01 -15.10
N ILE A 598 -19.31 -5.08 -13.77
CA ILE A 598 -20.26 -4.28 -12.98
C ILE A 598 -19.48 -3.62 -11.83
N THR A 599 -19.72 -2.34 -11.60
CA THR A 599 -19.31 -1.65 -10.39
C THR A 599 -20.36 -1.82 -9.30
N ASN A 600 -20.06 -2.68 -8.32
CA ASN A 600 -20.90 -2.94 -7.17
C ASN A 600 -20.59 -1.95 -6.03
N ILE A 601 -21.55 -1.11 -5.68
CA ILE A 601 -21.44 -0.15 -4.56
C ILE A 601 -22.23 -0.72 -3.38
N ASN A 602 -21.55 -1.50 -2.55
CA ASN A 602 -22.11 -2.09 -1.32
C ASN A 602 -21.79 -1.24 -0.08
N GLY A 603 -20.81 -0.34 -0.20
CA GLY A 603 -20.51 0.70 0.78
C GLY A 603 -21.54 1.83 0.74
N VAL A 604 -21.69 2.55 1.86
CA VAL A 604 -22.73 3.57 2.03
C VAL A 604 -22.43 4.88 1.28
N SER A 605 -21.16 5.16 0.96
CA SER A 605 -20.80 6.39 0.24
C SER A 605 -19.50 6.30 -0.54
N ILE A 606 -19.42 7.14 -1.58
CA ILE A 606 -18.19 7.46 -2.31
C ILE A 606 -18.04 8.99 -2.32
N ASP A 607 -16.92 9.47 -1.79
CA ASP A 607 -16.59 10.89 -1.71
C ASP A 607 -15.33 11.22 -2.53
N THR A 608 -15.44 12.14 -3.49
CA THR A 608 -14.34 12.68 -4.28
C THR A 608 -14.26 14.21 -4.21
N ILE A 609 -13.11 14.75 -4.63
CA ILE A 609 -12.88 16.19 -4.79
C ILE A 609 -13.37 16.62 -6.17
N ASP A 610 -12.81 16.04 -7.22
CA ASP A 610 -13.24 16.20 -8.61
C ASP A 610 -14.26 15.10 -8.99
N GLY A 611 -14.40 14.81 -10.28
CA GLY A 611 -15.46 13.95 -10.80
C GLY A 611 -15.31 12.44 -10.53
N MET A 612 -16.41 11.73 -10.76
CA MET A 612 -16.50 10.27 -10.81
C MET A 612 -17.06 9.84 -12.16
N THR A 613 -16.47 8.83 -12.78
CA THR A 613 -16.99 8.23 -14.02
C THR A 613 -17.04 6.71 -13.88
N PHE A 614 -18.24 6.16 -14.05
CA PHE A 614 -18.45 4.72 -14.13
C PHE A 614 -18.73 4.36 -15.60
N HIS A 615 -17.77 3.69 -16.26
CA HIS A 615 -17.90 3.31 -17.66
C HIS A 615 -18.72 2.01 -17.86
N ASP A 616 -18.91 1.24 -16.79
CA ASP A 616 -19.64 -0.02 -16.71
C ASP A 616 -21.02 0.14 -16.05
N GLU A 617 -21.77 -0.96 -15.95
CA GLU A 617 -23.04 -1.00 -15.19
C GLU A 617 -22.75 -0.78 -13.70
N VAL A 618 -23.57 0.04 -13.04
CA VAL A 618 -23.47 0.27 -11.59
C VAL A 618 -24.63 -0.41 -10.89
N LEU A 619 -24.31 -1.27 -9.93
CA LEU A 619 -25.30 -1.93 -9.07
C LEU A 619 -25.14 -1.47 -7.61
N LEU A 620 -26.19 -0.86 -7.06
CA LEU A 620 -26.25 -0.52 -5.65
C LEU A 620 -26.59 -1.76 -4.82
N GLY A 621 -25.76 -2.06 -3.82
CA GLY A 621 -26.01 -3.09 -2.81
C GLY A 621 -26.38 -2.53 -1.43
N ALA A 622 -26.38 -1.21 -1.28
CA ALA A 622 -26.80 -0.48 -0.09
C ALA A 622 -27.31 0.91 -0.46
N ASP A 623 -27.98 1.59 0.47
CA ASP A 623 -28.27 3.02 0.35
C ASP A 623 -26.97 3.80 0.16
N THR A 624 -26.89 4.57 -0.92
CA THR A 624 -25.64 5.14 -1.43
C THR A 624 -25.74 6.64 -1.54
N ARG A 625 -24.72 7.34 -1.02
CA ARG A 625 -24.46 8.75 -1.29
C ARG A 625 -23.19 8.92 -2.12
N LEU A 626 -23.29 9.62 -3.24
CA LEU A 626 -22.15 10.01 -4.07
C LEU A 626 -21.90 11.50 -3.94
N GLU A 627 -20.67 11.90 -3.63
CA GLU A 627 -20.30 13.30 -3.42
C GLU A 627 -19.07 13.67 -4.23
N SER A 628 -19.20 14.68 -5.10
CA SER A 628 -18.07 15.43 -5.65
C SER A 628 -18.09 16.82 -5.03
N SER A 629 -17.14 17.09 -4.12
CA SER A 629 -17.13 18.33 -3.33
C SER A 629 -16.71 19.58 -4.11
N ALA A 630 -15.99 19.44 -5.23
CA ALA A 630 -15.81 20.49 -6.23
C ALA A 630 -16.89 20.40 -7.32
N SER A 631 -16.74 21.14 -8.41
CA SER A 631 -17.65 21.08 -9.56
C SER A 631 -17.31 19.92 -10.51
N GLY A 632 -16.93 18.76 -9.98
CA GLY A 632 -16.64 17.55 -10.75
C GLY A 632 -17.92 16.82 -11.16
N ASP A 633 -17.97 16.34 -12.39
CA ASP A 633 -19.15 15.61 -12.89
C ASP A 633 -19.23 14.20 -12.26
N ILE A 634 -20.44 13.71 -11.99
CA ILE A 634 -20.72 12.32 -11.63
C ILE A 634 -21.42 11.69 -12.82
N THR A 635 -20.77 10.73 -13.48
CA THR A 635 -21.23 10.17 -14.75
C THR A 635 -21.41 8.66 -14.67
N PHE A 636 -22.60 8.19 -15.05
CA PHE A 636 -22.91 6.79 -15.30
C PHE A 636 -23.03 6.59 -16.82
N GLU A 637 -22.05 5.93 -17.43
CA GLU A 637 -22.08 5.70 -18.88
C GLU A 637 -22.96 4.51 -19.29
N SER A 638 -23.28 3.61 -18.34
CA SER A 638 -24.15 2.44 -18.55
C SER A 638 -25.29 2.38 -17.53
N LEU A 639 -26.00 1.24 -17.50
CA LEU A 639 -27.15 1.00 -16.63
C LEU A 639 -26.78 1.28 -15.17
N LEU A 640 -27.63 2.02 -14.48
CA LEU A 640 -27.56 2.21 -13.03
C LEU A 640 -28.78 1.56 -12.39
N ASP A 641 -28.55 0.61 -11.47
CA ASP A 641 -29.62 -0.19 -10.88
C ASP A 641 -29.40 -0.52 -9.40
N GLY A 642 -30.41 -1.11 -8.75
CA GLY A 642 -30.33 -1.60 -7.37
C GLY A 642 -31.38 -0.97 -6.47
N ALA A 643 -32.14 -1.80 -5.75
CA ALA A 643 -33.31 -1.41 -4.96
C ALA A 643 -32.98 -0.68 -3.64
N PHE A 644 -32.20 0.39 -3.74
CA PHE A 644 -31.67 1.20 -2.65
C PHE A 644 -31.79 2.69 -2.94
N ASN A 645 -31.69 3.52 -1.90
CA ASN A 645 -31.75 4.97 -2.04
C ASN A 645 -30.45 5.48 -2.66
N LEU A 646 -30.55 6.41 -3.60
CA LEU A 646 -29.40 7.11 -4.18
C LEU A 646 -29.51 8.62 -3.94
N GLU A 647 -28.51 9.17 -3.24
CA GLU A 647 -28.28 10.61 -3.09
C GLU A 647 -27.04 11.02 -3.89
N ILE A 648 -27.17 12.01 -4.75
CA ILE A 648 -26.07 12.52 -5.59
C ILE A 648 -25.85 13.99 -5.29
N ASN A 649 -24.65 14.32 -4.87
CA ASN A 649 -24.25 15.67 -4.49
C ASN A 649 -23.06 16.12 -5.32
N THR A 650 -23.29 17.02 -6.26
CA THR A 650 -22.22 17.67 -7.02
C THR A 650 -22.57 19.10 -7.40
N ALA A 651 -21.59 19.97 -7.60
CA ALA A 651 -21.80 21.26 -8.28
C ALA A 651 -21.51 21.20 -9.79
N GLY A 652 -20.98 20.06 -10.28
CA GLY A 652 -20.84 19.71 -11.69
C GLY A 652 -22.12 19.07 -12.23
N ASN A 653 -22.01 18.31 -13.31
CA ASN A 653 -23.16 17.61 -13.88
C ASN A 653 -23.36 16.23 -13.24
N THR A 654 -24.63 15.83 -13.09
CA THR A 654 -25.00 14.42 -12.89
C THR A 654 -25.46 13.86 -14.22
N ASN A 655 -24.72 12.91 -14.80
CA ASN A 655 -24.99 12.38 -16.14
C ASN A 655 -25.47 10.93 -16.08
N PHE A 656 -26.71 10.67 -16.52
CA PHE A 656 -27.24 9.32 -16.74
C PHE A 656 -27.28 9.03 -18.24
N GLU A 657 -26.25 8.37 -18.77
CA GLU A 657 -26.11 8.11 -20.21
C GLU A 657 -26.87 6.87 -20.70
N ASP A 658 -27.21 5.95 -19.79
CA ASP A 658 -28.13 4.85 -20.02
C ASP A 658 -29.27 4.88 -18.99
N LYS A 659 -30.17 3.90 -19.02
CA LYS A 659 -31.34 3.86 -18.16
C LYS A 659 -30.97 3.78 -16.68
N THR A 660 -31.82 4.36 -15.85
CA THR A 660 -31.71 4.33 -14.38
C THR A 660 -32.88 3.56 -13.77
N GLY A 661 -32.59 2.52 -12.99
CA GLY A 661 -33.58 1.70 -12.29
C GLY A 661 -34.41 0.77 -13.18
N ASP A 662 -33.90 0.34 -14.34
CA ASP A 662 -34.68 -0.44 -15.33
C ASP A 662 -35.03 -1.86 -14.83
N THR A 663 -34.04 -2.65 -14.41
CA THR A 663 -34.26 -4.06 -14.00
C THR A 663 -34.63 -4.16 -12.52
N ALA A 664 -34.04 -3.33 -11.66
CA ALA A 664 -34.18 -3.30 -10.21
C ALA A 664 -34.31 -1.86 -9.69
N ALA A 665 -35.42 -1.19 -10.06
CA ALA A 665 -35.79 0.17 -9.67
C ALA A 665 -35.20 0.66 -8.34
N LEU A 666 -34.56 1.84 -8.37
CA LEU A 666 -33.97 2.45 -7.17
C LEU A 666 -35.05 2.70 -6.11
N ALA A 667 -34.71 2.62 -4.83
CA ALA A 667 -35.68 2.92 -3.78
C ALA A 667 -36.05 4.41 -3.78
N SER A 668 -35.10 5.29 -4.02
CA SER A 668 -35.33 6.72 -4.28
C SER A 668 -34.17 7.30 -5.06
N LEU A 669 -34.38 8.45 -5.70
CA LEU A 669 -33.33 9.26 -6.31
C LEU A 669 -33.43 10.69 -5.82
N THR A 670 -32.33 11.26 -5.33
CA THR A 670 -32.25 12.68 -4.95
C THR A 670 -30.96 13.30 -5.44
N THR A 671 -31.06 14.45 -6.12
CA THR A 671 -29.91 15.28 -6.51
C THR A 671 -29.86 16.52 -5.63
N ASN A 672 -28.68 17.10 -5.39
CA ASN A 672 -28.54 18.37 -4.67
C ASN A 672 -28.95 19.57 -5.54
N ALA A 673 -28.98 20.78 -4.95
CA ALA A 673 -29.40 22.00 -5.65
C ALA A 673 -28.32 22.61 -6.57
N GLY A 674 -27.11 22.08 -6.57
CA GLY A 674 -26.02 22.52 -7.43
C GLY A 674 -25.93 21.64 -8.67
N GLY A 675 -25.43 22.18 -9.79
CA GLY A 675 -25.19 21.39 -10.99
C GLY A 675 -26.34 21.35 -11.99
N ILE A 676 -26.26 20.37 -12.89
CA ILE A 676 -27.30 20.01 -13.87
C ILE A 676 -27.40 18.49 -13.91
N THR A 677 -28.61 17.95 -13.81
CA THR A 677 -28.90 16.55 -14.03
C THR A 677 -29.25 16.30 -15.49
N ASN A 678 -28.36 15.64 -16.24
CA ASN A 678 -28.58 15.25 -17.63
C ASN A 678 -29.18 13.84 -17.70
N ILE A 679 -30.38 13.71 -18.28
CA ILE A 679 -31.02 12.42 -18.56
C ILE A 679 -30.87 12.09 -20.05
N ASN A 680 -29.91 11.22 -20.35
CA ASN A 680 -29.57 10.81 -21.72
C ASN A 680 -29.99 9.36 -22.02
N GLY A 681 -30.24 8.54 -20.98
CA GLY A 681 -30.75 7.17 -21.11
C GLY A 681 -32.27 7.02 -21.30
N GLY A 682 -33.04 8.08 -21.05
CA GLY A 682 -34.48 8.16 -21.35
C GLY A 682 -35.44 7.42 -20.42
N VAL A 683 -34.94 6.74 -19.39
CA VAL A 683 -35.80 6.12 -18.35
C VAL A 683 -35.18 6.37 -16.98
N VAL A 684 -36.01 6.82 -16.04
CA VAL A 684 -35.68 6.84 -14.61
C VAL A 684 -36.84 6.21 -13.83
N THR A 685 -36.58 5.04 -13.25
CA THR A 685 -37.58 4.30 -12.47
C THR A 685 -37.14 4.16 -11.02
N THR A 686 -38.02 4.52 -10.10
CA THR A 686 -37.86 4.34 -8.66
C THR A 686 -39.08 3.66 -8.07
N THR A 687 -38.93 3.01 -6.92
CA THR A 687 -40.07 2.58 -6.12
C THR A 687 -40.61 3.72 -5.27
N GLY A 688 -39.76 4.47 -4.59
CA GLY A 688 -40.12 5.66 -3.81
C GLY A 688 -39.85 6.94 -4.60
N SER A 689 -39.62 8.04 -3.88
CA SER A 689 -39.60 9.39 -4.47
C SER A 689 -38.42 9.63 -5.43
N GLN A 690 -38.66 10.50 -6.41
CA GLN A 690 -37.64 11.17 -7.22
C GLN A 690 -37.66 12.65 -6.87
N THR A 691 -36.51 13.23 -6.52
CA THR A 691 -36.40 14.65 -6.19
C THR A 691 -35.19 15.25 -6.86
N TYR A 692 -35.43 16.14 -7.81
CA TYR A 692 -34.39 16.88 -8.51
C TYR A 692 -34.31 18.29 -7.93
N HIS A 693 -33.24 18.61 -7.22
CA HIS A 693 -33.06 19.94 -6.64
C HIS A 693 -32.38 20.93 -7.60
N ASP A 694 -31.65 20.43 -8.59
CA ASP A 694 -30.94 21.15 -9.65
C ASP A 694 -31.73 21.19 -10.97
N ASP A 695 -31.17 21.88 -11.96
CA ASP A 695 -31.74 21.92 -13.31
C ASP A 695 -31.64 20.54 -13.96
N VAL A 696 -32.70 20.11 -14.66
CA VAL A 696 -32.75 18.84 -15.39
C VAL A 696 -32.71 19.12 -16.90
N MET A 697 -31.74 18.54 -17.58
CA MET A 697 -31.62 18.59 -19.04
C MET A 697 -31.95 17.23 -19.63
N LEU A 698 -32.89 17.18 -20.56
CA LEU A 698 -33.29 15.95 -21.24
C LEU A 698 -32.58 15.88 -22.59
N GLY A 699 -31.71 14.88 -22.78
CA GLY A 699 -31.04 14.62 -24.06
C GLY A 699 -31.90 13.79 -25.02
N VAL A 700 -32.82 13.00 -24.47
CA VAL A 700 -33.73 12.11 -25.20
C VAL A 700 -35.15 12.17 -24.64
N SER A 701 -36.11 11.57 -25.35
CA SER A 701 -37.45 11.35 -24.78
C SER A 701 -37.34 10.53 -23.50
N THR A 702 -38.00 11.00 -22.44
CA THR A 702 -37.75 10.51 -21.07
C THR A 702 -39.05 10.08 -20.39
N ILE A 703 -38.99 8.92 -19.73
CA ILE A 703 -40.05 8.42 -18.85
C ILE A 703 -39.54 8.46 -17.41
N PHE A 704 -40.23 9.20 -16.55
CA PHE A 704 -40.03 9.19 -15.10
C PHE A 704 -41.13 8.35 -14.45
N THR A 705 -40.75 7.36 -13.63
CA THR A 705 -41.71 6.47 -12.95
C THR A 705 -41.39 6.30 -11.47
N SER A 706 -42.34 6.57 -10.58
CA SER A 706 -42.30 6.18 -9.16
C SER A 706 -43.44 5.21 -8.85
N ASN A 707 -43.14 3.95 -8.56
CA ASN A 707 -44.14 2.87 -8.57
C ASN A 707 -44.66 2.37 -7.19
N LEU A 708 -44.20 2.95 -6.06
CA LEU A 708 -44.65 2.65 -4.70
C LEU A 708 -44.61 3.87 -3.75
N ASN A 709 -45.73 4.60 -3.63
CA ASN A 709 -45.94 5.69 -2.66
C ASN A 709 -44.84 6.78 -2.65
N GLY A 710 -44.29 7.10 -3.82
CA GLY A 710 -43.24 8.12 -3.96
C GLY A 710 -43.68 9.27 -4.85
N ASP A 711 -43.24 10.48 -4.48
CA ASP A 711 -43.47 11.69 -5.28
C ASP A 711 -42.46 11.80 -6.41
N ILE A 712 -42.83 12.48 -7.49
CA ILE A 712 -41.85 13.00 -8.47
C ILE A 712 -41.84 14.52 -8.38
N THR A 713 -40.71 15.07 -7.94
CA THR A 713 -40.56 16.51 -7.68
C THR A 713 -39.41 17.13 -8.48
N PHE A 714 -39.71 18.17 -9.26
CA PHE A 714 -38.74 18.99 -9.98
C PHE A 714 -38.67 20.39 -9.35
N ASN A 715 -37.58 20.68 -8.63
CA ASN A 715 -37.45 21.95 -7.91
C ASN A 715 -36.85 23.10 -8.74
N ALA A 716 -36.10 22.78 -9.79
CA ALA A 716 -35.55 23.76 -10.71
C ALA A 716 -35.98 23.48 -12.15
N THR A 717 -35.32 24.10 -13.13
CA THR A 717 -35.81 24.07 -14.51
C THR A 717 -35.66 22.68 -15.12
N VAL A 718 -36.61 22.27 -15.97
CA VAL A 718 -36.50 21.08 -16.81
C VAL A 718 -36.56 21.52 -18.26
N THR A 719 -35.57 21.12 -19.07
CA THR A 719 -35.49 21.52 -20.48
C THR A 719 -35.28 20.34 -21.41
N GLY A 720 -36.11 20.22 -22.44
CA GLY A 720 -35.97 19.26 -23.53
C GLY A 720 -35.96 19.93 -24.90
N GLY A 721 -35.09 19.46 -25.80
CA GLY A 721 -34.96 19.95 -27.17
C GLY A 721 -36.07 19.50 -28.14
N ALA A 722 -35.82 19.67 -29.45
CA ALA A 722 -36.73 19.24 -30.51
C ALA A 722 -36.86 17.71 -30.58
N GLY A 723 -38.09 17.21 -30.71
CA GLY A 723 -38.35 15.76 -30.76
C GLY A 723 -38.34 15.06 -29.40
N ILE A 724 -38.18 15.80 -28.29
CA ILE A 724 -38.17 15.23 -26.93
C ILE A 724 -39.58 15.25 -26.34
N THR A 725 -40.07 14.04 -26.05
CA THR A 725 -41.34 13.78 -25.37
C THR A 725 -41.08 13.37 -23.92
N VAL A 726 -42.04 13.64 -23.04
CA VAL A 726 -41.90 13.35 -21.61
C VAL A 726 -43.17 12.70 -21.05
N ASP A 727 -42.99 11.58 -20.38
CA ASP A 727 -44.00 10.94 -19.54
C ASP A 727 -43.54 10.96 -18.08
N ILE A 728 -44.41 11.37 -17.16
CA ILE A 728 -44.19 11.37 -15.72
C ILE A 728 -45.31 10.56 -15.09
N ASN A 729 -44.98 9.44 -14.43
CA ASN A 729 -45.93 8.55 -13.79
C ASN A 729 -45.58 8.39 -12.32
N SER A 730 -46.40 8.94 -11.43
CA SER A 730 -46.20 8.90 -9.98
C SER A 730 -47.34 8.15 -9.31
N THR A 731 -47.02 7.24 -8.40
CA THR A 731 -48.02 6.60 -7.52
C THR A 731 -48.38 7.46 -6.30
N ASN A 732 -47.82 8.67 -6.20
CA ASN A 732 -48.26 9.69 -5.26
C ASN A 732 -48.33 11.04 -5.98
N ASP A 733 -47.65 12.09 -5.50
CA ASP A 733 -47.76 13.43 -6.08
C ASP A 733 -46.79 13.65 -7.25
N ILE A 734 -47.15 14.59 -8.13
CA ILE A 734 -46.21 15.22 -9.07
C ILE A 734 -46.12 16.71 -8.72
N ASN A 735 -44.93 17.17 -8.38
CA ASN A 735 -44.65 18.56 -8.03
C ASN A 735 -43.72 19.21 -9.06
N ILE A 736 -44.22 20.17 -9.83
CA ILE A 736 -43.46 20.94 -10.81
C ILE A 736 -43.24 22.36 -10.26
N ASN A 737 -42.12 22.54 -9.56
CA ASN A 737 -41.81 23.79 -8.88
C ASN A 737 -40.93 24.74 -9.71
N GLY A 738 -40.15 24.19 -10.65
CA GLY A 738 -39.37 24.97 -11.61
C GLY A 738 -39.95 24.92 -13.03
N ALA A 739 -39.44 25.79 -13.91
CA ALA A 739 -39.97 25.89 -15.28
C ALA A 739 -39.68 24.62 -16.09
N PHE A 740 -40.72 23.98 -16.62
CA PHE A 740 -40.65 22.74 -17.39
C PHE A 740 -40.95 23.04 -18.86
N THR A 741 -39.97 22.91 -19.75
CA THR A 741 -40.12 23.30 -21.16
C THR A 741 -39.59 22.24 -22.11
N THR A 742 -40.42 21.85 -23.08
CA THR A 742 -40.04 20.90 -24.15
C THR A 742 -40.62 21.34 -25.50
N ASN A 743 -40.22 20.70 -26.60
CA ASN A 743 -40.80 20.97 -27.91
C ASN A 743 -41.96 20.04 -28.28
N GLU A 744 -42.01 18.82 -27.75
CA GLU A 744 -43.08 17.86 -28.00
C GLU A 744 -43.97 17.70 -26.75
N TYR A 745 -44.72 16.60 -26.63
CA TYR A 745 -45.72 16.49 -25.56
C TYR A 745 -45.08 16.32 -24.17
N ILE A 746 -45.84 16.75 -23.16
CA ILE A 746 -45.60 16.46 -21.75
C ILE A 746 -46.87 15.79 -21.22
N SER A 747 -46.73 14.60 -20.64
CA SER A 747 -47.79 13.84 -19.99
C SER A 747 -47.42 13.58 -18.54
N ALA A 748 -48.28 13.95 -17.61
CA ALA A 748 -48.12 13.73 -16.18
C ALA A 748 -49.34 12.98 -15.62
N THR A 749 -49.12 11.82 -15.02
CA THR A 749 -50.14 11.00 -14.37
C THR A 749 -49.75 10.76 -12.91
N ALA A 750 -50.57 11.22 -11.97
CA ALA A 750 -50.36 11.09 -10.54
C ALA A 750 -51.54 10.34 -9.89
N ASP A 751 -51.25 9.32 -9.08
CA ASP A 751 -52.26 8.60 -8.30
C ASP A 751 -52.77 9.42 -7.09
N ASN A 752 -52.19 10.60 -6.81
CA ASN A 752 -52.72 11.58 -5.87
C ASN A 752 -52.83 12.97 -6.55
N ASP A 753 -51.97 13.93 -6.20
CA ASP A 753 -52.12 15.32 -6.64
C ASP A 753 -51.09 15.72 -7.71
N ILE A 754 -51.45 16.68 -8.56
CA ILE A 754 -50.51 17.41 -9.41
C ILE A 754 -50.45 18.87 -8.95
N LEU A 755 -49.28 19.30 -8.47
CA LEU A 755 -49.00 20.68 -8.10
C LEU A 755 -48.07 21.34 -9.13
N ILE A 756 -48.51 22.46 -9.69
CA ILE A 756 -47.74 23.26 -10.64
C ILE A 756 -47.53 24.66 -10.06
N THR A 757 -46.28 25.00 -9.74
CA THR A 757 -45.94 26.31 -9.19
C THR A 757 -45.16 27.20 -10.15
N ALA A 758 -44.84 26.71 -11.34
CA ALA A 758 -44.07 27.42 -12.35
C ALA A 758 -44.63 27.17 -13.77
N LEU A 759 -43.92 27.69 -14.78
CA LEU A 759 -44.29 27.51 -16.19
C LEU A 759 -44.07 26.05 -16.62
N VAL A 760 -45.09 25.41 -17.18
CA VAL A 760 -45.00 24.20 -18.00
C VAL A 760 -45.34 24.57 -19.43
N SER A 761 -44.43 24.34 -20.38
CA SER A 761 -44.64 24.73 -21.77
C SER A 761 -44.19 23.68 -22.78
N SER A 762 -45.00 23.51 -23.82
CA SER A 762 -44.64 22.77 -25.02
C SER A 762 -44.72 23.65 -26.26
N THR A 763 -43.72 23.56 -27.13
CA THR A 763 -43.73 24.29 -28.42
C THR A 763 -44.77 23.72 -29.39
N ASN A 764 -44.75 22.40 -29.63
CA ASN A 764 -45.55 21.74 -30.66
C ASN A 764 -46.46 20.62 -30.14
N GLY A 765 -46.21 20.11 -28.93
CA GLY A 765 -46.90 18.95 -28.38
C GLY A 765 -48.14 19.28 -27.57
N THR A 766 -48.88 18.23 -27.21
CA THR A 766 -49.98 18.29 -26.26
C THR A 766 -49.46 18.38 -24.84
N LEU A 767 -50.26 18.94 -23.94
CA LEU A 767 -49.98 18.97 -22.50
C LEU A 767 -51.10 18.22 -21.79
N THR A 768 -50.78 17.15 -21.07
CA THR A 768 -51.77 16.28 -20.42
C THR A 768 -51.40 16.09 -18.96
N PHE A 769 -52.34 16.38 -18.07
CA PHE A 769 -52.19 16.26 -16.62
C PHE A 769 -53.39 15.50 -16.07
N LEU A 770 -53.12 14.32 -15.50
CA LEU A 770 -54.11 13.39 -14.98
C LEU A 770 -53.79 13.14 -13.51
N ALA A 771 -54.63 13.65 -12.61
CA ALA A 771 -54.53 13.40 -11.17
C ALA A 771 -55.73 12.55 -10.75
N ASP A 772 -55.50 11.55 -9.91
CA ASP A 772 -56.60 10.80 -9.30
C ASP A 772 -57.31 11.64 -8.23
N ASN A 773 -56.62 12.61 -7.61
CA ASN A 773 -57.22 13.61 -6.71
C ASN A 773 -57.14 15.02 -7.33
N ASP A 774 -56.33 15.94 -6.81
CA ASP A 774 -56.40 17.36 -7.16
C ASP A 774 -55.36 17.78 -8.21
N ILE A 775 -55.72 18.74 -9.08
CA ILE A 775 -54.75 19.50 -9.87
C ILE A 775 -54.76 20.95 -9.37
N HIS A 776 -53.62 21.42 -8.88
CA HIS A 776 -53.47 22.79 -8.36
C HIS A 776 -52.39 23.57 -9.11
N LEU A 777 -52.78 24.69 -9.70
CA LEU A 777 -51.87 25.71 -10.19
C LEU A 777 -51.82 26.86 -9.19
N THR A 778 -50.64 27.13 -8.63
CA THR A 778 -50.45 28.28 -7.73
C THR A 778 -50.49 29.59 -8.50
N SER A 779 -50.47 30.73 -7.82
CA SER A 779 -50.50 32.06 -8.46
C SER A 779 -49.37 32.36 -9.44
N THR A 780 -48.32 31.53 -9.47
CA THR A 780 -47.21 31.57 -10.43
C THR A 780 -47.19 30.39 -11.41
N GLY A 781 -48.05 29.39 -11.19
CA GLY A 781 -48.22 28.24 -12.08
C GLY A 781 -48.83 28.66 -13.42
N SER A 782 -48.25 28.17 -14.51
CA SER A 782 -48.73 28.47 -15.86
C SER A 782 -48.55 27.28 -16.78
N ILE A 783 -49.56 26.95 -17.59
CA ILE A 783 -49.47 25.90 -18.62
C ILE A 783 -49.60 26.57 -19.99
N VAL A 784 -48.61 26.40 -20.87
CA VAL A 784 -48.58 27.10 -22.17
C VAL A 784 -48.24 26.15 -23.32
N ALA A 785 -49.23 25.85 -24.16
CA ALA A 785 -49.03 25.26 -25.47
C ALA A 785 -48.79 26.37 -26.52
N GLN A 786 -47.58 26.47 -27.07
CA GLN A 786 -47.21 27.54 -28.00
C GLN A 786 -47.71 27.34 -29.43
N SER A 787 -48.29 26.18 -29.71
CA SER A 787 -48.97 25.86 -30.96
C SER A 787 -50.47 25.68 -30.70
N SER A 788 -51.24 25.39 -31.74
CA SER A 788 -52.67 25.08 -31.61
C SER A 788 -52.91 23.66 -31.06
N SER A 789 -52.21 23.29 -29.99
CA SER A 789 -52.20 21.96 -29.40
C SER A 789 -53.21 21.84 -28.25
N LEU A 790 -53.64 20.59 -28.03
CA LEU A 790 -54.57 20.23 -26.96
C LEU A 790 -53.88 20.33 -25.60
N ILE A 791 -54.58 20.96 -24.65
CA ILE A 791 -54.29 20.88 -23.21
C ILE A 791 -55.41 20.09 -22.55
N THR A 792 -55.07 19.12 -21.72
CA THR A 792 -56.03 18.28 -20.98
C THR A 792 -55.64 18.23 -19.52
N LEU A 793 -56.58 18.61 -18.65
CA LEU A 793 -56.49 18.45 -17.20
C LEU A 793 -57.64 17.56 -16.75
N THR A 794 -57.36 16.50 -16.00
CA THR A 794 -58.38 15.63 -15.41
C THR A 794 -58.02 15.37 -13.95
N ALA A 795 -58.82 15.91 -13.05
CA ALA A 795 -58.92 15.49 -11.66
C ALA A 795 -60.00 14.38 -11.59
N ASP A 796 -59.85 13.38 -10.72
CA ASP A 796 -60.63 12.12 -10.71
C ASP A 796 -60.32 11.16 -11.88
N ASN A 797 -59.04 11.04 -12.25
CA ASN A 797 -58.62 10.18 -13.35
C ASN A 797 -58.90 8.68 -13.11
N ASP A 798 -58.95 8.22 -11.85
CA ASP A 798 -59.32 6.84 -11.47
C ASP A 798 -60.83 6.61 -11.29
N ASN A 799 -61.64 7.67 -11.42
CA ASN A 799 -63.07 7.65 -11.15
C ASN A 799 -63.42 7.22 -9.71
N SER A 800 -62.60 7.58 -8.73
CA SER A 800 -62.87 7.41 -7.30
C SER A 800 -64.01 8.30 -6.77
N GLY A 801 -64.35 9.36 -7.51
CA GLY A 801 -65.36 10.34 -7.11
C GLY A 801 -64.80 11.38 -6.14
N ALA A 802 -63.58 11.82 -6.35
CA ALA A 802 -62.93 12.93 -5.67
C ALA A 802 -61.97 13.64 -6.63
N GLY A 803 -61.74 14.93 -6.42
CA GLY A 803 -60.71 15.66 -7.15
C GLY A 803 -61.21 16.96 -7.75
N ALA A 804 -60.52 18.05 -7.43
CA ALA A 804 -60.79 19.40 -7.86
C ALA A 804 -59.68 19.90 -8.80
N ILE A 805 -60.03 20.88 -9.66
CA ILE A 805 -59.03 21.67 -10.38
C ILE A 805 -59.04 23.08 -9.81
N THR A 806 -57.92 23.49 -9.22
CA THR A 806 -57.78 24.83 -8.62
C THR A 806 -56.77 25.66 -9.39
N LEU A 807 -57.22 26.79 -9.93
CA LEU A 807 -56.38 27.83 -10.52
C LEU A 807 -56.36 29.01 -9.55
N ASP A 808 -55.28 29.19 -8.79
CA ASP A 808 -55.13 30.36 -7.92
C ASP A 808 -55.12 31.66 -8.73
N SER A 809 -55.63 32.76 -8.16
CA SER A 809 -55.56 34.08 -8.80
C SER A 809 -54.12 34.43 -9.22
N GLY A 810 -53.92 34.61 -10.53
CA GLY A 810 -52.62 34.86 -11.17
C GLY A 810 -52.07 33.68 -11.98
N SER A 811 -52.57 32.46 -11.75
CA SER A 811 -52.27 31.29 -12.57
C SER A 811 -52.89 31.42 -13.98
N SER A 812 -52.31 30.70 -14.95
CA SER A 812 -52.83 30.72 -16.32
C SER A 812 -52.72 29.40 -17.09
N ILE A 813 -53.64 29.18 -18.02
CA ILE A 813 -53.59 28.12 -19.03
C ILE A 813 -53.79 28.74 -20.40
N GLU A 814 -52.81 28.60 -21.30
CA GLU A 814 -52.87 29.17 -22.66
C GLU A 814 -52.57 28.12 -23.75
N SER A 815 -53.43 28.07 -24.76
CA SER A 815 -53.15 27.37 -26.03
C SER A 815 -53.22 28.35 -27.20
N GLN A 816 -52.23 28.35 -28.10
CA GLN A 816 -52.22 29.21 -29.30
C GLN A 816 -53.19 28.71 -30.39
N GLY A 817 -54.47 28.61 -30.05
CA GLY A 817 -55.59 28.24 -30.95
C GLY A 817 -56.04 26.79 -30.85
N GLY A 818 -55.46 26.00 -29.94
CA GLY A 818 -55.89 24.63 -29.65
C GLY A 818 -57.07 24.59 -28.67
N GLN A 819 -57.44 23.38 -28.28
CA GLN A 819 -58.50 23.13 -27.31
C GLN A 819 -57.92 23.03 -25.90
N ILE A 820 -58.70 23.45 -24.91
CA ILE A 820 -58.41 23.24 -23.49
C ILE A 820 -59.58 22.46 -22.91
N LEU A 821 -59.30 21.25 -22.42
CA LEU A 821 -60.30 20.35 -21.82
C LEU A 821 -59.97 20.18 -20.34
N MET A 822 -60.94 20.47 -19.47
CA MET A 822 -60.82 20.35 -18.03
C MET A 822 -61.98 19.52 -17.48
N SER A 823 -61.66 18.48 -16.72
CA SER A 823 -62.65 17.64 -16.06
C SER A 823 -62.27 17.45 -14.60
N ALA A 824 -63.22 17.66 -13.70
CA ALA A 824 -63.08 17.39 -12.27
C ALA A 824 -64.34 16.68 -11.74
N TYR A 825 -64.19 15.91 -10.67
CA TYR A 825 -65.35 15.43 -9.93
C TYR A 825 -65.91 16.55 -9.04
N ASP A 826 -65.06 17.16 -8.23
CA ASP A 826 -65.41 18.27 -7.35
C ASP A 826 -65.30 19.62 -8.09
N ASP A 827 -64.98 20.69 -7.39
CA ASP A 827 -65.03 22.05 -7.93
C ASP A 827 -63.94 22.31 -8.98
N VAL A 828 -64.26 23.18 -9.95
CA VAL A 828 -63.27 23.81 -10.83
C VAL A 828 -63.22 25.31 -10.51
N ALA A 829 -62.15 25.75 -9.87
CA ALA A 829 -61.90 27.14 -9.49
C ALA A 829 -61.03 27.81 -10.55
N LEU A 830 -61.55 28.83 -11.23
CA LEU A 830 -60.95 29.45 -12.43
C LEU A 830 -60.11 30.68 -12.11
N SER A 831 -59.06 30.93 -12.91
CA SER A 831 -58.28 32.17 -12.87
C SER A 831 -58.12 32.74 -14.27
N SER A 832 -57.20 32.24 -15.11
CA SER A 832 -57.05 32.74 -16.49
C SER A 832 -56.84 31.61 -17.47
N ILE A 833 -57.81 31.41 -18.36
CA ILE A 833 -57.79 30.38 -19.41
C ILE A 833 -57.93 31.07 -20.76
N LYS A 834 -57.02 30.78 -21.69
CA LYS A 834 -56.96 31.46 -22.97
C LYS A 834 -56.72 30.52 -24.14
N THR A 835 -57.53 30.69 -25.19
CA THR A 835 -57.23 30.12 -26.50
C THR A 835 -57.42 31.13 -27.63
N THR A 836 -56.49 31.17 -28.59
CA THR A 836 -56.59 32.03 -29.77
C THR A 836 -57.51 31.40 -30.83
N GLY A 837 -58.81 31.36 -30.54
CA GLY A 837 -59.83 30.89 -31.48
C GLY A 837 -60.34 29.45 -31.26
N GLY A 838 -59.84 28.74 -30.25
CA GLY A 838 -60.25 27.38 -29.92
C GLY A 838 -61.48 27.26 -29.01
N LEU A 839 -61.73 26.02 -28.59
CA LEU A 839 -62.74 25.63 -27.60
C LEU A 839 -62.09 25.51 -26.22
N VAL A 840 -62.79 26.01 -25.21
CA VAL A 840 -62.58 25.67 -23.80
C VAL A 840 -63.79 24.85 -23.34
N ASP A 841 -63.55 23.65 -22.84
CA ASP A 841 -64.58 22.74 -22.32
C ASP A 841 -64.24 22.42 -20.86
N ILE A 842 -65.15 22.78 -19.95
CA ILE A 842 -64.96 22.66 -18.51
C ILE A 842 -66.12 21.86 -17.95
N THR A 843 -65.80 20.75 -17.28
CA THR A 843 -66.79 19.89 -16.65
C THR A 843 -66.44 19.66 -15.18
N SER A 844 -67.39 19.94 -14.30
CA SER A 844 -67.38 19.57 -12.88
C SER A 844 -68.59 18.66 -12.63
N THR A 845 -68.35 17.36 -12.42
CA THR A 845 -69.45 16.36 -12.43
C THR A 845 -70.28 16.32 -11.15
N ASN A 846 -69.72 16.76 -10.02
CA ASN A 846 -70.38 16.84 -8.72
C ASN A 846 -70.19 18.20 -8.02
N GLY A 847 -69.22 19.02 -8.44
CA GLY A 847 -68.94 20.35 -7.90
C GLY A 847 -69.53 21.53 -8.70
N GLY A 848 -69.05 22.73 -8.34
CA GLY A 848 -69.29 24.01 -9.00
C GLY A 848 -68.13 24.44 -9.91
N ILE A 849 -68.42 25.35 -10.84
CA ILE A 849 -67.41 26.11 -11.58
C ILE A 849 -67.44 27.55 -11.04
N THR A 850 -66.35 28.01 -10.42
CA THR A 850 -66.31 29.30 -9.72
C THR A 850 -65.22 30.22 -10.25
N ASP A 851 -65.47 31.53 -10.22
CA ASP A 851 -64.40 32.52 -10.32
C ASP A 851 -63.53 32.45 -9.05
N ASN A 852 -62.23 32.29 -9.23
CA ASN A 852 -61.23 32.26 -8.16
C ASN A 852 -60.16 33.35 -8.34
N ASP A 853 -60.42 34.32 -9.21
CA ASP A 853 -59.67 35.55 -9.24
C ASP A 853 -60.43 36.68 -8.52
N SER A 854 -59.69 37.67 -8.03
CA SER A 854 -60.27 38.80 -7.28
C SER A 854 -60.28 40.08 -8.13
N THR A 855 -60.04 39.91 -9.43
CA THR A 855 -59.88 40.96 -10.41
C THR A 855 -61.08 40.96 -11.35
N ALA A 856 -61.12 41.89 -12.31
CA ALA A 856 -62.14 41.87 -13.37
C ALA A 856 -61.50 41.35 -14.66
N VAL A 857 -60.63 40.35 -14.54
CA VAL A 857 -59.92 39.76 -15.67
C VAL A 857 -60.78 38.63 -16.17
N ASP A 858 -60.89 38.49 -17.49
CA ASP A 858 -61.66 37.39 -18.06
C ASP A 858 -61.08 36.05 -17.60
N ASN A 859 -61.85 35.28 -16.83
CA ASN A 859 -61.49 33.93 -16.44
C ASN A 859 -61.28 33.03 -17.65
N VAL A 860 -62.11 33.21 -18.68
CA VAL A 860 -62.01 32.49 -19.94
C VAL A 860 -62.04 33.43 -21.13
N THR A 861 -60.99 33.43 -21.94
CA THR A 861 -60.92 34.09 -23.25
C THR A 861 -60.81 33.03 -24.36
N ALA A 862 -61.87 32.83 -25.13
CA ALA A 862 -61.95 31.77 -26.15
C ALA A 862 -62.89 32.12 -27.31
N SER A 863 -62.92 31.31 -28.38
CA SER A 863 -64.00 31.45 -29.38
C SER A 863 -65.28 30.79 -28.87
N GLN A 864 -65.14 29.59 -28.32
CA GLN A 864 -66.22 28.73 -27.87
C GLN A 864 -65.95 28.30 -26.43
N LEU A 865 -66.99 28.31 -25.60
CA LEU A 865 -66.96 27.85 -24.23
C LEU A 865 -68.12 26.90 -23.95
N ILE A 866 -67.80 25.71 -23.45
CA ILE A 866 -68.76 24.77 -22.86
C ILE A 866 -68.46 24.69 -21.37
N MET A 867 -69.49 24.82 -20.53
CA MET A 867 -69.36 24.64 -19.08
C MET A 867 -70.47 23.73 -18.55
N ASN A 868 -70.09 22.63 -17.91
CA ASN A 868 -71.04 21.70 -17.28
C ASN A 868 -70.71 21.58 -15.80
N SER A 869 -71.67 21.86 -14.93
CA SER A 869 -71.55 21.75 -13.48
C SER A 869 -72.79 21.06 -12.91
N ASN A 870 -72.65 20.33 -11.80
CA ASN A 870 -73.79 19.79 -11.07
C ASN A 870 -74.34 20.75 -10.00
N LEU A 871 -73.50 21.64 -9.45
CA LEU A 871 -73.89 22.56 -8.37
C LEU A 871 -74.17 23.98 -8.85
N SER A 872 -73.27 24.64 -9.57
CA SER A 872 -73.45 26.02 -10.02
C SER A 872 -72.33 26.46 -10.95
N ILE A 873 -72.62 27.41 -11.83
CA ILE A 873 -71.62 28.13 -12.61
C ILE A 873 -71.64 29.59 -12.17
N GLY A 874 -70.54 30.06 -11.58
CA GLY A 874 -70.43 31.37 -10.94
C GLY A 874 -71.33 31.52 -9.72
N GLN A 875 -71.30 32.72 -9.13
CA GLN A 875 -72.16 33.11 -8.02
C GLN A 875 -72.75 34.50 -8.27
N LEU A 876 -73.89 34.81 -7.66
CA LEU A 876 -74.51 36.13 -7.85
C LEU A 876 -73.62 37.30 -7.39
N ALA A 877 -72.75 37.05 -6.41
CA ALA A 877 -71.80 38.04 -5.91
C ALA A 877 -70.51 38.09 -6.73
N ASP A 878 -70.25 37.07 -7.55
CA ASP A 878 -68.98 36.80 -8.22
C ASP A 878 -69.25 35.91 -9.44
N ALA A 879 -69.60 36.55 -10.56
CA ALA A 879 -69.93 35.87 -11.80
C ALA A 879 -68.64 35.37 -12.45
N VAL A 880 -68.72 34.32 -13.28
CA VAL A 880 -67.56 33.95 -14.12
C VAL A 880 -67.41 35.02 -15.21
N ASP A 881 -66.26 35.68 -15.23
CA ASP A 881 -65.90 36.68 -16.23
C ASP A 881 -65.39 35.99 -17.51
N THR A 882 -65.95 36.32 -18.67
CA THR A 882 -65.57 35.68 -19.95
C THR A 882 -65.42 36.67 -21.09
N SER A 883 -64.63 36.30 -22.10
CA SER A 883 -64.58 36.97 -23.41
C SER A 883 -64.67 35.90 -24.48
N VAL A 884 -65.91 35.47 -24.75
CA VAL A 884 -66.22 34.36 -25.66
C VAL A 884 -67.26 34.75 -26.72
N SER A 885 -67.21 34.08 -27.87
CA SER A 885 -68.15 34.34 -28.99
C SER A 885 -69.35 33.41 -28.97
N PHE A 886 -69.16 32.16 -28.54
CA PHE A 886 -70.20 31.15 -28.40
C PHE A 886 -70.15 30.54 -27.01
N LEU A 887 -71.32 30.31 -26.42
CA LEU A 887 -71.48 29.70 -25.11
C LEU A 887 -72.59 28.65 -25.11
N GLU A 888 -72.28 27.49 -24.54
CA GLU A 888 -73.23 26.47 -24.08
C GLU A 888 -72.92 26.12 -22.63
N ALA A 889 -73.95 25.89 -21.81
CA ALA A 889 -73.73 25.52 -20.42
C ALA A 889 -74.89 24.77 -19.78
N ASP A 890 -74.56 23.99 -18.75
CA ASP A 890 -75.48 23.39 -17.81
C ASP A 890 -74.96 23.63 -16.38
N ALA A 891 -75.71 24.36 -15.57
CA ALA A 891 -75.36 24.63 -14.17
C ALA A 891 -75.95 23.60 -13.19
N GLY A 892 -76.62 22.57 -13.69
CA GLY A 892 -77.21 21.51 -12.90
C GLY A 892 -78.23 22.05 -11.89
N THR A 893 -78.03 21.70 -10.62
CA THR A 893 -79.00 21.99 -9.54
C THR A 893 -78.97 23.43 -9.00
N GLY A 894 -78.04 24.26 -9.42
CA GLY A 894 -77.92 25.64 -8.94
C GLY A 894 -77.99 26.70 -10.03
N GLY A 895 -77.32 27.82 -9.77
CA GLY A 895 -77.44 29.04 -10.56
C GLY A 895 -76.36 29.18 -11.62
N PHE A 896 -76.64 30.03 -12.61
CA PHE A 896 -75.73 30.35 -13.70
C PHE A 896 -75.48 31.86 -13.73
N PHE A 897 -74.28 32.32 -13.39
CA PHE A 897 -73.91 33.73 -13.30
C PHE A 897 -72.65 33.99 -14.13
N LEU A 898 -72.78 34.78 -15.20
CA LEU A 898 -71.71 35.01 -16.16
C LEU A 898 -71.73 36.44 -16.71
N ASP A 899 -70.56 37.06 -16.77
CA ASP A 899 -70.31 38.38 -17.32
C ASP A 899 -69.41 38.25 -18.57
N ASN A 900 -69.97 38.45 -19.77
CA ASN A 900 -69.24 38.36 -21.02
C ASN A 900 -68.83 39.72 -21.58
N THR A 901 -67.54 39.87 -21.85
CA THR A 901 -66.95 40.96 -22.61
C THR A 901 -67.12 40.74 -24.11
N GLY A 902 -67.74 41.71 -24.79
CA GLY A 902 -67.95 41.64 -26.25
C GLY A 902 -69.25 40.95 -26.68
N ASN A 903 -69.29 40.48 -27.92
CA ASN A 903 -70.49 39.86 -28.50
C ASN A 903 -70.59 38.39 -28.09
N LEU A 904 -71.80 37.94 -27.75
CA LEU A 904 -72.07 36.57 -27.35
C LEU A 904 -73.20 35.95 -28.16
N THR A 905 -72.99 34.72 -28.62
CA THR A 905 -74.04 33.83 -29.13
C THR A 905 -74.25 32.70 -28.14
N ILE A 906 -75.49 32.46 -27.72
CA ILE A 906 -75.86 31.28 -26.93
C ILE A 906 -76.26 30.15 -27.89
N GLY A 907 -75.54 29.03 -27.82
CA GLY A 907 -75.69 27.85 -28.66
C GLY A 907 -74.73 27.77 -29.85
N GLY A 908 -74.79 26.66 -30.59
CA GLY A 908 -74.07 26.46 -31.85
C GLY A 908 -72.65 25.91 -31.72
N ILE A 909 -72.30 25.31 -30.59
CA ILE A 909 -71.01 24.67 -30.31
C ILE A 909 -71.15 23.15 -30.40
N GLY A 910 -72.06 22.56 -29.62
CA GLY A 910 -72.09 21.14 -29.29
C GLY A 910 -73.47 20.51 -29.36
N THR A 911 -73.67 19.45 -28.56
CA THR A 911 -74.98 18.78 -28.41
C THR A 911 -75.78 19.30 -27.21
N GLN A 912 -75.14 20.10 -26.35
CA GLN A 912 -75.80 20.82 -25.28
C GLN A 912 -76.75 21.85 -25.92
N VAL A 913 -77.94 22.04 -25.35
CA VAL A 913 -78.94 22.95 -25.93
C VAL A 913 -78.89 24.28 -25.18
N GLY A 914 -78.08 25.21 -25.69
CA GLY A 914 -77.92 26.56 -25.14
C GLY A 914 -77.53 26.58 -23.66
N LEU A 915 -78.39 27.14 -22.79
CA LEU A 915 -78.14 27.24 -21.35
C LEU A 915 -79.22 26.56 -20.52
N ASP A 916 -78.83 25.78 -19.50
CA ASP A 916 -79.71 25.15 -18.52
C ASP A 916 -79.25 25.44 -17.08
N ALA A 917 -80.20 25.56 -16.15
CA ALA A 917 -79.96 25.74 -14.72
C ALA A 917 -81.23 25.42 -13.91
N ASP A 918 -81.12 24.90 -12.69
CA ASP A 918 -82.30 24.76 -11.82
C ASP A 918 -82.64 26.06 -11.06
N ALA A 919 -81.64 26.91 -10.77
CA ALA A 919 -81.81 28.16 -10.02
C ALA A 919 -81.67 29.41 -10.90
N ASP A 920 -81.42 30.57 -10.26
CA ASP A 920 -81.35 31.85 -10.97
C ASP A 920 -80.22 31.86 -12.01
N MET A 921 -80.54 32.39 -13.19
CA MET A 921 -79.63 32.58 -14.30
C MET A 921 -79.49 34.07 -14.60
N VAL A 922 -78.25 34.57 -14.63
CA VAL A 922 -77.90 35.96 -14.97
C VAL A 922 -76.75 35.92 -15.97
N VAL A 923 -77.01 36.46 -17.16
CA VAL A 923 -75.99 36.64 -18.20
C VAL A 923 -75.91 38.12 -18.54
N ASN A 924 -74.77 38.74 -18.25
CA ASN A 924 -74.48 40.11 -18.64
C ASN A 924 -73.54 40.12 -19.84
N VAL A 925 -73.87 40.87 -20.89
CA VAL A 925 -73.08 40.92 -22.12
C VAL A 925 -72.78 42.36 -22.48
N THR A 926 -71.49 42.71 -22.54
CA THR A 926 -71.04 44.03 -23.00
C THR A 926 -70.89 44.08 -24.52
N GLY A 927 -71.96 43.70 -25.21
CA GLY A 927 -72.05 43.70 -26.67
C GLY A 927 -73.44 43.27 -27.14
N THR A 928 -73.50 42.70 -28.35
CA THR A 928 -74.70 42.01 -28.83
C THR A 928 -74.84 40.64 -28.17
N LEU A 929 -76.08 40.24 -27.86
CA LEU A 929 -76.41 38.92 -27.35
C LEU A 929 -77.42 38.26 -28.29
N ASP A 930 -77.01 37.20 -28.97
CA ASP A 930 -77.87 36.42 -29.86
C ASP A 930 -78.17 35.05 -29.24
N VAL A 931 -79.44 34.78 -28.94
CA VAL A 931 -79.90 33.51 -28.36
C VAL A 931 -80.40 32.60 -29.49
N THR A 932 -79.57 31.64 -29.87
CA THR A 932 -79.80 30.75 -31.04
C THR A 932 -80.20 29.33 -30.66
N GLU A 933 -80.12 28.99 -29.39
CA GLU A 933 -80.64 27.74 -28.80
C GLU A 933 -81.47 28.03 -27.54
N ASP A 934 -82.08 26.99 -26.97
CA ASP A 934 -82.95 27.16 -25.81
C ASP A 934 -82.13 27.64 -24.58
N THR A 935 -82.74 28.49 -23.78
CA THR A 935 -82.17 29.03 -22.54
C THR A 935 -83.23 28.88 -21.47
N GLN A 936 -82.97 28.10 -20.42
CA GLN A 936 -84.00 27.77 -19.46
C GLN A 936 -83.53 27.77 -18.02
N SER A 937 -84.47 28.02 -17.12
CA SER A 937 -84.32 27.74 -15.69
C SER A 937 -85.49 26.91 -15.17
N ALA A 938 -85.22 25.86 -14.39
CA ALA A 938 -86.28 24.99 -13.87
C ALA A 938 -87.12 25.67 -12.78
N ALA A 939 -86.48 26.37 -11.83
CA ALA A 939 -87.16 27.03 -10.72
C ALA A 939 -86.88 28.54 -10.61
N GLY A 940 -85.68 28.99 -11.04
CA GLY A 940 -85.18 30.35 -10.89
C GLY A 940 -85.60 31.32 -11.99
N SER A 941 -85.16 32.56 -11.82
CA SER A 941 -85.35 33.65 -12.78
C SER A 941 -84.30 33.58 -13.88
N VAL A 942 -84.66 33.95 -15.10
CA VAL A 942 -83.70 34.08 -16.21
C VAL A 942 -83.55 35.57 -16.52
N THR A 943 -82.33 36.09 -16.38
CA THR A 943 -81.97 37.47 -16.65
C THR A 943 -80.92 37.53 -17.74
N LEU A 944 -81.24 38.14 -18.87
CA LEU A 944 -80.32 38.35 -19.99
C LEU A 944 -80.16 39.85 -20.24
N ASN A 945 -78.96 40.37 -20.06
CA ASN A 945 -78.65 41.79 -20.18
C ASN A 945 -77.65 42.02 -21.31
N ALA A 946 -77.97 42.88 -22.27
CA ALA A 946 -77.08 43.24 -23.37
C ALA A 946 -76.81 44.75 -23.41
N SER A 947 -75.54 45.15 -23.54
CA SER A 947 -75.19 46.55 -23.78
C SER A 947 -75.56 47.00 -25.19
N GLU A 948 -75.70 46.08 -26.16
CA GLU A 948 -76.21 46.37 -27.50
C GLU A 948 -77.55 45.68 -27.78
N THR A 949 -77.73 45.07 -28.96
CA THR A 949 -78.98 44.40 -29.34
C THR A 949 -79.01 43.00 -28.74
N LEU A 950 -80.14 42.65 -28.11
CA LEU A 950 -80.45 41.29 -27.70
C LEU A 950 -81.40 40.68 -28.74
N THR A 951 -81.00 39.60 -29.39
CA THR A 951 -81.85 38.84 -30.33
C THR A 951 -82.21 37.49 -29.71
N VAL A 952 -83.48 37.09 -29.83
CA VAL A 952 -83.89 35.69 -29.66
C VAL A 952 -84.26 35.19 -31.06
N ASP A 953 -83.61 34.13 -31.54
CA ASP A 953 -83.73 33.67 -32.92
C ASP A 953 -84.96 32.78 -33.19
N VAL A 954 -85.16 32.39 -34.44
CA VAL A 954 -86.30 31.59 -34.92
C VAL A 954 -86.28 30.20 -34.27
N GLY A 955 -87.38 29.84 -33.63
CA GLY A 955 -87.57 28.49 -33.09
C GLY A 955 -86.90 28.25 -31.75
N THR A 956 -86.30 29.27 -31.14
CA THR A 956 -85.64 29.19 -29.82
C THR A 956 -86.58 29.62 -28.70
N THR A 957 -86.37 29.05 -27.51
CA THR A 957 -87.17 29.28 -26.32
C THR A 957 -86.31 29.82 -25.20
N VAL A 958 -86.70 30.97 -24.64
CA VAL A 958 -86.19 31.44 -23.35
C VAL A 958 -87.26 31.21 -22.29
N ALA A 959 -86.99 30.36 -21.30
CA ALA A 959 -88.01 29.87 -20.37
C ALA A 959 -87.60 29.94 -18.90
N THR A 960 -88.60 30.11 -18.03
CA THR A 960 -88.53 29.66 -16.63
C THR A 960 -89.76 28.81 -16.31
N PHE A 961 -89.55 27.62 -15.75
CA PHE A 961 -90.61 26.65 -15.48
C PHE A 961 -91.16 26.74 -14.05
N GLY A 962 -90.55 27.56 -13.18
CA GLY A 962 -90.95 27.72 -11.79
C GLY A 962 -91.68 29.02 -11.47
N THR A 963 -91.36 29.58 -10.30
CA THR A 963 -91.86 30.89 -9.83
C THR A 963 -90.98 32.05 -10.25
N GLY A 964 -89.82 31.79 -10.86
CA GLY A 964 -88.90 32.81 -11.35
C GLY A 964 -89.50 33.71 -12.42
N VAL A 965 -88.85 34.85 -12.67
CA VAL A 965 -89.24 35.81 -13.70
C VAL A 965 -88.31 35.76 -14.89
N LEU A 966 -88.80 36.18 -16.05
CA LEU A 966 -87.97 36.37 -17.24
C LEU A 966 -87.71 37.87 -17.42
N LEU A 967 -86.44 38.27 -17.40
CA LEU A 967 -86.00 39.65 -17.57
C LEU A 967 -84.99 39.74 -18.71
N LEU A 968 -85.41 40.32 -19.84
CA LEU A 968 -84.50 40.66 -20.93
C LEU A 968 -84.31 42.17 -20.92
N THR A 969 -83.06 42.62 -20.83
CA THR A 969 -82.71 44.03 -20.91
C THR A 969 -81.70 44.30 -22.02
N SER A 970 -81.87 45.45 -22.67
CA SER A 970 -80.96 45.93 -23.71
C SER A 970 -80.89 47.45 -23.67
N THR A 971 -79.68 48.01 -23.81
CA THR A 971 -79.56 49.48 -23.96
C THR A 971 -79.96 49.95 -25.36
N ARG A 972 -80.12 49.02 -26.32
CA ARG A 972 -80.55 49.28 -27.70
C ARG A 972 -81.88 48.58 -27.99
N ASN A 973 -81.88 47.47 -28.73
CA ASN A 973 -83.08 46.78 -29.16
C ASN A 973 -83.19 45.39 -28.52
N ILE A 974 -84.41 44.97 -28.21
CA ILE A 974 -84.75 43.56 -28.02
C ILE A 974 -85.47 43.10 -29.28
N LYS A 975 -84.90 42.13 -30.00
CA LYS A 975 -85.43 41.59 -31.25
C LYS A 975 -85.87 40.16 -31.04
N LEU A 976 -87.15 39.89 -31.25
CA LEU A 976 -87.71 38.53 -31.26
C LEU A 976 -87.98 38.17 -32.72
N ASN A 977 -87.28 37.15 -33.25
CA ASN A 977 -87.48 36.70 -34.62
C ASN A 977 -88.77 35.84 -34.73
N SER A 978 -89.18 35.53 -35.97
CA SER A 978 -90.43 34.79 -36.21
C SER A 978 -90.35 33.37 -35.64
N GLY A 979 -91.07 33.09 -34.56
CA GLY A 979 -91.09 31.77 -33.92
C GLY A 979 -90.27 31.67 -32.63
N SER A 980 -89.66 32.77 -32.17
CA SER A 980 -89.06 32.87 -30.84
C SER A 980 -90.12 32.77 -29.76
N ASN A 981 -89.84 32.05 -28.67
CA ASN A 981 -90.75 31.83 -27.55
C ASN A 981 -90.15 32.38 -26.26
N LEU A 982 -90.92 33.19 -25.54
CA LEU A 982 -90.62 33.58 -24.16
C LEU A 982 -91.67 32.93 -23.26
N LYS A 983 -91.25 32.10 -22.30
CA LYS A 983 -92.16 31.25 -21.52
C LYS A 983 -91.94 31.39 -20.02
N THR A 984 -93.03 31.53 -19.28
CA THR A 984 -93.06 31.47 -17.81
C THR A 984 -94.26 30.65 -17.36
N GLU A 985 -94.15 29.82 -16.32
CA GLU A 985 -95.31 29.12 -15.76
C GLU A 985 -96.12 29.99 -14.79
N ASN A 986 -95.45 30.57 -13.77
CA ASN A 986 -96.09 31.43 -12.76
C ASN A 986 -95.41 32.80 -12.60
N GLY A 987 -94.35 33.06 -13.38
CA GLY A 987 -93.59 34.31 -13.38
C GLY A 987 -94.14 35.40 -14.31
N GLY A 988 -93.53 36.59 -14.23
CA GLY A 988 -93.73 37.68 -15.18
C GLY A 988 -92.64 37.70 -16.25
N ILE A 989 -92.99 38.14 -17.46
CA ILE A 989 -92.02 38.45 -18.53
C ILE A 989 -91.86 39.97 -18.62
N THR A 990 -90.62 40.43 -18.49
CA THR A 990 -90.26 41.85 -18.59
C THR A 990 -89.22 42.05 -19.68
N LEU A 991 -89.53 42.94 -20.63
CA LEU A 991 -88.63 43.35 -21.71
C LEU A 991 -88.32 44.83 -21.55
N GLN A 992 -87.05 45.19 -21.37
CA GLN A 992 -86.61 46.59 -21.24
C GLN A 992 -85.59 46.91 -22.33
N ALA A 993 -86.03 47.58 -23.39
CA ALA A 993 -85.17 48.05 -24.48
C ALA A 993 -84.91 49.56 -24.35
N ASN A 994 -83.85 50.04 -25.00
CA ASN A 994 -83.47 51.46 -25.07
C ASN A 994 -83.26 52.11 -23.70
N MET A 995 -82.70 51.40 -22.72
CA MET A 995 -82.51 51.93 -21.36
C MET A 995 -81.51 53.11 -21.28
N ALA A 996 -80.69 53.31 -22.32
CA ALA A 996 -79.72 54.42 -22.41
C ALA A 996 -80.16 55.57 -23.35
N GLY A 997 -81.39 55.52 -23.90
CA GLY A 997 -81.89 56.49 -24.88
C GLY A 997 -83.20 57.16 -24.48
#